data_AF-A0A914E4U7-F1
#
_entry.id   AF-A0A914E4U7-F1
#
_cell.length_a   1.000
_cell.length_b   1.000
_cell.length_c   1.000
_cell.angle_alpha   90.00
_cell.angle_beta   90.00
_cell.angle_gamma   90.00
#
_symmetry.space_group_name_H-M   'P 1'
#
loop_
_entity.id
_entity.type
_entity.pdbx_description
1 polymer ?
#
loop_
_entity_poly.entity_id
_entity_poly.type
_entity_poly.pdbx_seq_one_letter_code
_entity_poly.pdbx_strand_id
1 'polypeptide(L)'
;MALLNIFDIAGSALTAQSQRLNVAASNLANADSVTGPDGQPYRAKQVVFQVNAAPGAATGGVKVADVIESQAPDKLVYEPGNPLADAKGYVKMPNVDVVGEMVNTMSASRSYQANVEVLNTEKAMSIAVTTTDPTNTGVSTTSSSSLTGSNAADLQSSFLTLLVAQLKNQDPTNPMENNELTSQLAQISTVSGIEKLNTTLGSISGQIDNSQSLQASNLIGHGVMIPGTTILAGTGSEEGAVTTTTPFGVELQQAADKVTATITDKNGAVVRTIDIGELTAGVHSFTWDGTLTDGSTAPNGSYNVAISASNGGTQLVAQPLQFALVQGVIRGNNAFTFQESVMAFSQAVSGLNAAATNLDVIGNNIANSATYGFKSGTASFADMFAGSKVGLGVKVAGITQDFTDGTTTNTGRGLDVAISQNGFFRLVDSNGSVFYSRNGQFKLDENRNLVNMQGLQLTGYPATGTPPTIQQGANPTNISIPNTLMATKTTTTASMQINLNSSDPLPTVTPFSASNADSYNKKGSVTVFDSQGNAHDMSVYFVKTGDNNWQVYTQDSSDPTGTAEPAMKLVFNANGVLTSNPTENITTGAINGADPATFSLSFLNSMQQNTGANNIVATTQNGYKPGDLVSYQINDDGTVVGNYSNEQTQLLGQIVLANFANNEGLASEGDNVWSATQSSGVALLGTAGTGNFGTLTNGALEASNVDLSKELVNMIVAQRNYQSNAQTIKTQDQILNTLAVTASNLANASTPGFRAQLNALRAVPVEGLSLPTRTLVTASTPGADMTPGKMDYTSRPLDVALQQDGWLAVQTADGSEGYTRNGSIQVDPTGQLTIQGHPVIGEAGPIAVPEGAEITIAADGTISALNPGDPANTVAPVGRLKLVKATGSEVQRGDDGIFRLSAETQATRGPVLQADPTLRVMSGVLEGSNVNAVAAMSDMIASARRFEMQMKVISSVDDNAGRANQLLSMS
;
A
#
# COMPACT_ATOMS: atom_id res chain seq x y z
N MET A 1 9.35 -2.34 -3.47
CA MET A 1 7.89 -2.38 -3.67
C MET A 1 7.15 -1.45 -2.71
N ALA A 2 7.38 -1.48 -1.38
CA ALA A 2 6.66 -0.61 -0.41
C ALA A 2 6.76 0.91 -0.69
N LEU A 3 7.96 1.42 -1.00
CA LEU A 3 8.20 2.87 -1.24
C LEU A 3 7.39 3.50 -2.38
N LEU A 4 6.86 2.72 -3.34
CA LEU A 4 6.07 3.27 -4.45
C LEU A 4 4.62 3.56 -4.02
N ASN A 5 4.07 2.78 -3.09
CA ASN A 5 2.67 2.90 -2.67
C ASN A 5 2.38 4.20 -1.91
N ILE A 6 3.33 4.69 -1.11
CA ILE A 6 3.11 5.89 -0.29
C ILE A 6 3.06 7.19 -1.11
N PHE A 7 3.82 7.27 -2.21
CA PHE A 7 3.74 8.40 -3.15
C PHE A 7 2.36 8.47 -3.80
N ASP A 8 1.80 7.31 -4.19
CA ASP A 8 0.48 7.24 -4.78
C ASP A 8 -0.62 7.59 -3.76
N ILE A 9 -0.52 7.07 -2.53
CA ILE A 9 -1.47 7.37 -1.45
C ILE A 9 -1.45 8.86 -1.11
N ALA A 10 -0.28 9.43 -0.77
CA ALA A 10 -0.18 10.83 -0.38
C ALA A 10 -0.47 11.77 -1.57
N GLY A 11 -0.04 11.42 -2.78
CA GLY A 11 -0.34 12.17 -4.00
C GLY A 11 -1.84 12.22 -4.30
N SER A 12 -2.54 11.09 -4.19
CA SER A 12 -3.99 11.03 -4.33
C SER A 12 -4.70 11.89 -3.27
N ALA A 13 -4.21 11.88 -2.04
CA ALA A 13 -4.72 12.73 -0.96
C ALA A 13 -4.54 14.22 -1.23
N LEU A 14 -3.40 14.65 -1.77
CA LEU A 14 -3.19 16.04 -2.15
C LEU A 14 -4.20 16.52 -3.19
N THR A 15 -4.45 15.70 -4.23
CA THR A 15 -5.44 16.04 -5.25
C THR A 15 -6.86 16.11 -4.68
N ALA A 16 -7.22 15.16 -3.81
CA ALA A 16 -8.53 15.13 -3.16
C ALA A 16 -8.74 16.33 -2.22
N GLN A 17 -7.76 16.66 -1.37
CA GLN A 17 -7.87 17.81 -0.46
C GLN A 17 -7.80 19.15 -1.21
N SER A 18 -7.07 19.23 -2.33
CA SER A 18 -7.10 20.42 -3.20
C SER A 18 -8.49 20.65 -3.79
N GLN A 19 -9.17 19.59 -4.26
CA GLN A 19 -10.55 19.70 -4.73
C GLN A 19 -11.50 20.14 -3.61
N ARG A 20 -11.33 19.61 -2.39
CA ARG A 20 -12.10 20.04 -1.21
C ARG A 20 -11.94 21.51 -0.91
N LEU A 21 -10.70 22.01 -0.95
CA LEU A 21 -10.38 23.43 -0.73
C LEU A 21 -11.04 24.31 -1.79
N ASN A 22 -10.98 23.92 -3.06
CA ASN A 22 -11.61 24.65 -4.15
C ASN A 22 -13.14 24.74 -3.99
N VAL A 23 -13.77 23.63 -3.61
CA VAL A 23 -15.23 23.59 -3.38
C VAL A 23 -15.63 24.43 -2.17
N ALA A 24 -14.93 24.31 -1.05
CA ALA A 24 -15.21 25.10 0.15
C ALA A 24 -14.98 26.61 -0.09
N ALA A 25 -13.91 26.96 -0.82
CA ALA A 25 -13.66 28.35 -1.23
C ALA A 25 -14.76 28.88 -2.16
N SER A 26 -15.25 28.04 -3.09
CA SER A 26 -16.36 28.40 -3.98
C SER A 26 -17.66 28.59 -3.20
N ASN A 27 -17.96 27.75 -2.21
CA ASN A 27 -19.12 27.92 -1.35
C ASN A 27 -19.02 29.22 -0.54
N LEU A 28 -17.87 29.48 0.09
CA LEU A 28 -17.65 30.69 0.88
C LEU A 28 -17.76 31.97 0.03
N ALA A 29 -17.22 31.95 -1.20
CA ALA A 29 -17.31 33.08 -2.13
C ALA A 29 -18.75 33.39 -2.57
N ASN A 30 -19.63 32.39 -2.58
CA ASN A 30 -21.03 32.53 -2.99
C ASN A 30 -22.01 32.59 -1.81
N ALA A 31 -21.53 32.60 -0.55
CA ALA A 31 -22.39 32.54 0.64
C ALA A 31 -23.42 33.69 0.73
N ASP A 32 -23.04 34.87 0.24
CA ASP A 32 -23.88 36.08 0.24
C ASP A 32 -24.45 36.40 -1.16
N SER A 33 -24.32 35.49 -2.14
CA SER A 33 -24.81 35.72 -3.50
C SER A 33 -26.33 35.58 -3.57
N VAL A 34 -27.06 36.56 -4.11
CA VAL A 34 -28.52 36.50 -4.24
C VAL A 34 -29.02 35.82 -5.52
N THR A 35 -28.15 35.66 -6.52
CA THR A 35 -28.47 34.93 -7.75
C THR A 35 -27.22 34.29 -8.35
N GLY A 36 -27.36 33.05 -8.81
CA GLY A 36 -26.39 32.32 -9.59
C GLY A 36 -26.48 32.63 -11.09
N PRO A 37 -25.62 32.00 -11.92
CA PRO A 37 -25.57 32.19 -13.38
C PRO A 37 -26.86 31.77 -14.11
N ASP A 38 -27.66 30.92 -13.48
CA ASP A 38 -28.92 30.35 -13.95
C ASP A 38 -30.16 31.11 -13.45
N GLY A 39 -29.96 32.19 -12.68
CA GLY A 39 -31.03 32.98 -12.08
C GLY A 39 -31.64 32.37 -10.81
N GLN A 40 -31.11 31.25 -10.31
CA GLN A 40 -31.51 30.64 -9.04
C GLN A 40 -30.47 30.92 -7.94
N PRO A 41 -30.82 30.86 -6.64
CA PRO A 41 -29.85 30.98 -5.56
C PRO A 41 -28.77 29.90 -5.65
N TYR A 42 -27.51 30.28 -5.37
CA TYR A 42 -26.41 29.33 -5.33
C TYR A 42 -26.67 28.24 -4.27
N ARG A 43 -26.37 26.98 -4.58
CA ARG A 43 -26.43 25.87 -3.61
C ARG A 43 -25.03 25.39 -3.27
N ALA A 44 -24.78 25.18 -1.97
CA ALA A 44 -23.51 24.67 -1.47
C ALA A 44 -23.18 23.33 -2.11
N LYS A 45 -21.92 23.13 -2.49
CA LYS A 45 -21.42 21.87 -3.08
C LYS A 45 -20.60 21.08 -2.07
N GLN A 46 -20.66 19.76 -2.13
CA GLN A 46 -19.91 18.86 -1.26
C GLN A 46 -19.14 17.84 -2.10
N VAL A 47 -17.85 17.67 -1.78
CA VAL A 47 -17.00 16.65 -2.41
C VAL A 47 -17.24 15.31 -1.73
N VAL A 48 -17.45 14.27 -2.54
CA VAL A 48 -17.59 12.89 -2.08
C VAL A 48 -16.27 12.17 -2.30
N PHE A 49 -15.69 11.65 -1.21
CA PHE A 49 -14.46 10.87 -1.26
C PHE A 49 -14.73 9.39 -1.25
N GLN A 50 -13.78 8.64 -1.79
CA GLN A 50 -13.81 7.19 -1.84
C GLN A 50 -12.39 6.64 -1.68
N VAL A 51 -12.28 5.51 -0.97
CA VAL A 51 -11.02 4.78 -0.84
C VAL A 51 -10.66 4.15 -2.18
N ASN A 52 -9.47 4.42 -2.69
CA ASN A 52 -8.92 3.84 -3.90
C ASN A 52 -7.89 2.76 -3.54
N ALA A 53 -8.36 1.55 -3.23
CA ALA A 53 -7.53 0.39 -2.96
C ALA A 53 -7.77 -0.70 -4.02
N ALA A 54 -6.73 -1.49 -4.31
CA ALA A 54 -6.91 -2.70 -5.11
C ALA A 54 -7.69 -3.76 -4.30
N PRO A 55 -8.49 -4.63 -4.95
CA PRO A 55 -9.19 -5.71 -4.26
C PRO A 55 -8.23 -6.57 -3.41
N GLY A 56 -8.58 -6.79 -2.15
CA GLY A 56 -7.75 -7.52 -1.19
C GLY A 56 -6.55 -6.74 -0.61
N ALA A 57 -6.33 -5.48 -1.02
CA ALA A 57 -5.33 -4.62 -0.39
C ALA A 57 -5.91 -3.95 0.86
N ALA A 58 -5.20 -4.06 1.98
CA ALA A 58 -5.59 -3.44 3.25
C ALA A 58 -5.31 -1.92 3.29
N THR A 59 -4.54 -1.39 2.32
CA THR A 59 -4.21 0.04 2.18
C THR A 59 -4.50 0.53 0.76
N GLY A 60 -4.98 1.77 0.62
CA GLY A 60 -5.23 2.40 -0.67
C GLY A 60 -5.55 3.89 -0.54
N GLY A 61 -5.10 4.69 -1.52
CA GLY A 61 -5.24 6.15 -1.51
C GLY A 61 -6.70 6.64 -1.48
N VAL A 62 -6.91 7.93 -1.70
CA VAL A 62 -8.25 8.52 -1.76
C VAL A 62 -8.50 9.11 -3.14
N LYS A 63 -9.71 8.96 -3.66
CA LYS A 63 -10.15 9.60 -4.90
C LYS A 63 -11.42 10.42 -4.67
N VAL A 64 -11.63 11.42 -5.53
CA VAL A 64 -12.89 12.16 -5.60
C VAL A 64 -13.85 11.36 -6.46
N ALA A 65 -14.93 10.89 -5.87
CA ALA A 65 -15.97 10.13 -6.57
C ALA A 65 -16.96 11.07 -7.29
N ASP A 66 -17.37 12.16 -6.63
CA ASP A 66 -18.35 13.09 -7.16
C ASP A 66 -18.31 14.46 -6.44
N VAL A 67 -18.98 15.47 -7.00
CA VAL A 67 -19.27 16.75 -6.34
C VAL A 67 -20.77 16.99 -6.42
N ILE A 68 -21.45 16.85 -5.29
CA ILE A 68 -22.91 16.92 -5.21
C ILE A 68 -23.38 18.26 -4.64
N GLU A 69 -24.57 18.72 -5.04
CA GLU A 69 -25.21 19.91 -4.47
C GLU A 69 -26.02 19.56 -3.22
N SER A 70 -25.95 20.45 -2.22
CA SER A 70 -26.70 20.34 -0.98
C SER A 70 -28.20 20.45 -1.24
N GLN A 71 -28.96 19.51 -0.66
CA GLN A 71 -30.42 19.51 -0.71
C GLN A 71 -31.06 20.30 0.44
N ALA A 72 -30.26 20.92 1.31
CA ALA A 72 -30.78 21.76 2.38
C ALA A 72 -31.62 22.90 1.81
N PRO A 73 -32.70 23.31 2.50
CA PRO A 73 -33.53 24.42 2.07
C PRO A 73 -32.73 25.73 2.01
N ASP A 74 -33.09 26.58 1.06
CA ASP A 74 -32.51 27.91 0.92
C ASP A 74 -32.79 28.77 2.17
N LYS A 75 -31.87 29.67 2.50
CA LYS A 75 -32.04 30.59 3.62
C LYS A 75 -32.97 31.73 3.20
N LEU A 76 -34.08 31.94 3.92
CA LEU A 76 -34.99 33.06 3.64
C LEU A 76 -34.62 34.27 4.49
N VAL A 77 -34.36 35.41 3.85
CA VAL A 77 -34.08 36.69 4.53
C VAL A 77 -35.14 37.71 4.17
N TYR A 78 -35.72 38.35 5.17
CA TYR A 78 -36.77 39.34 4.97
C TYR A 78 -36.16 40.68 4.51
N GLU A 79 -36.30 40.98 3.23
CA GLU A 79 -35.84 42.21 2.58
C GLU A 79 -36.92 42.72 1.59
N PRO A 80 -38.02 43.31 2.08
CA PRO A 80 -39.16 43.68 1.25
C PRO A 80 -38.87 44.75 0.19
N GLY A 81 -37.74 45.46 0.27
CA GLY A 81 -37.28 46.42 -0.73
C GLY A 81 -36.35 45.81 -1.81
N ASN A 82 -36.01 44.53 -1.69
CA ASN A 82 -35.12 43.86 -2.64
C ASN A 82 -35.89 43.47 -3.91
N PRO A 83 -35.41 43.79 -5.12
CA PRO A 83 -36.06 43.43 -6.38
C PRO A 83 -36.32 41.93 -6.57
N LEU A 84 -35.59 41.08 -5.84
CA LEU A 84 -35.69 39.62 -5.87
C LEU A 84 -36.53 39.05 -4.73
N ALA A 85 -37.17 39.90 -3.92
CA ALA A 85 -38.05 39.45 -2.85
C ALA A 85 -39.37 38.89 -3.39
N ASP A 86 -39.89 37.86 -2.74
CA ASP A 86 -41.20 37.30 -3.04
C ASP A 86 -42.34 38.26 -2.65
N ALA A 87 -43.59 37.90 -2.96
CA ALA A 87 -44.77 38.69 -2.62
C ALA A 87 -44.96 38.92 -1.10
N LYS A 88 -44.20 38.20 -0.26
CA LYS A 88 -44.18 38.34 1.20
C LYS A 88 -42.95 39.11 1.70
N GLY A 89 -42.08 39.60 0.82
CA GLY A 89 -40.89 40.38 1.15
C GLY A 89 -39.65 39.55 1.50
N TYR A 90 -39.61 38.25 1.19
CA TYR A 90 -38.47 37.38 1.47
C TYR A 90 -37.60 37.13 0.23
N VAL A 91 -36.29 37.22 0.39
CA VAL A 91 -35.28 36.86 -0.61
C VAL A 91 -34.72 35.49 -0.26
N LYS A 92 -34.61 34.63 -1.26
CA LYS A 92 -33.93 33.33 -1.12
C LYS A 92 -32.42 33.54 -1.24
N MET A 93 -31.71 33.17 -0.19
CA MET A 93 -30.25 33.18 -0.11
C MET A 93 -29.69 31.75 -0.16
N PRO A 94 -28.43 31.60 -0.59
CA PRO A 94 -27.72 30.33 -0.62
C PRO A 94 -27.76 29.58 0.71
N ASN A 95 -27.81 28.25 0.63
CA ASN A 95 -27.80 27.36 1.78
C ASN A 95 -26.38 27.06 2.32
N VAL A 96 -25.47 28.04 2.23
CA VAL A 96 -24.06 27.88 2.64
C VAL A 96 -23.90 28.13 4.14
N ASP A 97 -23.36 27.15 4.86
CA ASP A 97 -22.88 27.33 6.24
C ASP A 97 -21.43 27.85 6.22
N VAL A 98 -21.27 29.16 6.38
CA VAL A 98 -19.97 29.85 6.39
C VAL A 98 -19.05 29.31 7.49
N VAL A 99 -19.59 29.00 8.68
CA VAL A 99 -18.79 28.47 9.78
C VAL A 99 -18.33 27.06 9.46
N GLY A 100 -19.25 26.23 8.96
CA GLY A 100 -18.96 24.89 8.46
C GLY A 100 -17.86 24.90 7.40
N GLU A 101 -17.94 25.78 6.40
CA GLU A 101 -16.94 25.86 5.32
C GLU A 101 -15.59 26.42 5.79
N MET A 102 -15.55 27.32 6.75
CA MET A 102 -14.29 27.74 7.38
C MET A 102 -13.62 26.59 8.13
N VAL A 103 -14.39 25.74 8.83
CA VAL A 103 -13.85 24.53 9.46
C VAL A 103 -13.38 23.54 8.39
N ASN A 104 -14.15 23.38 7.30
CA ASN A 104 -13.84 22.50 6.17
C ASN A 104 -12.50 22.89 5.51
N THR A 105 -12.29 24.18 5.25
CA THR A 105 -11.04 24.71 4.70
C THR A 105 -9.85 24.53 5.66
N MET A 106 -10.04 24.76 6.96
CA MET A 106 -8.99 24.52 7.96
C MET A 106 -8.60 23.03 8.03
N SER A 107 -9.59 22.13 8.08
CA SER A 107 -9.38 20.67 8.12
C SER A 107 -8.69 20.17 6.84
N ALA A 108 -9.16 20.62 5.66
CA ALA A 108 -8.56 20.26 4.38
C ALA A 108 -7.13 20.79 4.25
N SER A 109 -6.85 22.02 4.72
CA SER A 109 -5.51 22.60 4.73
C SER A 109 -4.53 21.82 5.62
N ARG A 110 -4.96 21.44 6.83
CA ARG A 110 -4.14 20.58 7.72
C ARG A 110 -3.87 19.21 7.11
N SER A 111 -4.88 18.60 6.51
CA SER A 111 -4.75 17.29 5.83
C SER A 111 -3.81 17.40 4.63
N TYR A 112 -3.90 18.48 3.84
CA TYR A 112 -2.99 18.76 2.75
C TYR A 112 -1.55 18.92 3.25
N GLN A 113 -1.32 19.71 4.30
CA GLN A 113 0.00 19.90 4.90
C GLN A 113 0.59 18.58 5.43
N ALA A 114 -0.21 17.76 6.11
CA ALA A 114 0.21 16.45 6.60
C ALA A 114 0.64 15.53 5.46
N ASN A 115 -0.11 15.48 4.35
CA ASN A 115 0.26 14.67 3.18
C ASN A 115 1.51 15.21 2.46
N VAL A 116 1.72 16.52 2.42
CA VAL A 116 2.98 17.12 1.94
C VAL A 116 4.15 16.71 2.83
N GLU A 117 3.95 16.68 4.14
CA GLU A 117 4.97 16.23 5.10
C GLU A 117 5.33 14.75 4.89
N VAL A 118 4.33 13.87 4.73
CA VAL A 118 4.54 12.46 4.38
C VAL A 118 5.40 12.33 3.12
N LEU A 119 5.08 13.06 2.05
CA LEU A 119 5.86 13.05 0.80
C LEU A 119 7.29 13.55 0.99
N ASN A 120 7.49 14.62 1.76
CA ASN A 120 8.82 15.17 2.02
C ASN A 120 9.67 14.22 2.86
N THR A 121 9.07 13.59 3.87
CA THR A 121 9.72 12.55 4.66
C THR A 121 10.12 11.38 3.78
N GLU A 122 9.21 10.86 2.96
CA GLU A 122 9.50 9.75 2.06
C GLU A 122 10.59 10.10 1.04
N LYS A 123 10.56 11.32 0.51
CA LYS A 123 11.64 11.84 -0.33
C LYS A 123 12.98 11.83 0.41
N ALA A 124 13.04 12.32 1.65
CA ALA A 124 14.27 12.30 2.46
C ALA A 124 14.76 10.86 2.72
N MET A 125 13.85 9.92 2.91
CA MET A 125 14.14 8.51 3.19
C MET A 125 14.65 7.79 1.94
N SER A 126 14.06 8.05 0.78
CA SER A 126 14.53 7.53 -0.51
C SER A 126 15.97 7.97 -0.82
N ILE A 127 16.30 9.24 -0.56
CA ILE A 127 17.65 9.79 -0.76
C ILE A 127 18.66 9.14 0.19
N ALA A 128 18.26 8.84 1.43
CA ALA A 128 19.12 8.18 2.41
C ALA A 128 19.46 6.72 2.05
N VAL A 129 18.60 6.05 1.27
CA VAL A 129 18.83 4.68 0.77
C VAL A 129 19.74 4.66 -0.47
N THR A 130 19.60 5.63 -1.38
CA THR A 130 20.45 5.70 -2.58
C THR A 130 21.91 6.06 -2.28
N THR A 131 22.17 6.69 -1.12
CA THR A 131 23.53 7.03 -0.67
C THR A 131 24.27 5.89 0.03
N THR A 132 23.64 4.72 0.18
CA THR A 132 24.21 3.53 0.85
C THR A 132 24.68 2.42 -0.09
N ASP A 133 24.77 2.67 -1.41
CA ASP A 133 25.40 1.74 -2.36
C ASP A 133 26.85 2.17 -2.66
N PRO A 134 27.88 1.48 -2.12
CA PRO A 134 29.28 1.85 -2.31
C PRO A 134 29.84 1.48 -3.69
N THR A 135 29.11 0.74 -4.53
CA THR A 135 29.61 0.35 -5.87
C THR A 135 29.60 1.50 -6.88
N ASN A 136 29.01 2.64 -6.54
CA ASN A 136 28.87 3.78 -7.44
C ASN A 136 29.75 4.97 -7.05
N THR A 137 31.05 4.73 -6.82
CA THR A 137 32.04 5.80 -6.59
C THR A 137 32.93 6.00 -7.82
N GLY A 138 32.30 6.56 -8.86
CA GLY A 138 32.98 7.10 -10.03
C GLY A 138 31.98 7.88 -10.88
N VAL A 139 32.16 9.21 -10.94
CA VAL A 139 31.34 10.21 -11.65
C VAL A 139 30.27 10.90 -10.80
N SER A 140 30.67 12.03 -10.24
CA SER A 140 29.80 13.14 -9.87
C SER A 140 29.05 13.65 -11.12
N THR A 141 27.78 13.26 -11.27
CA THR A 141 26.81 14.07 -12.02
C THR A 141 25.48 14.11 -11.29
N THR A 142 24.92 15.31 -11.31
CA THR A 142 23.69 15.76 -10.68
C THR A 142 22.51 14.85 -11.01
N SER A 143 21.73 14.55 -9.98
CA SER A 143 20.43 13.88 -10.00
C SER A 143 19.58 14.10 -11.26
N SER A 144 19.25 13.01 -11.96
CA SER A 144 17.93 12.89 -12.58
C SER A 144 17.41 11.45 -12.45
N SER A 145 16.29 11.36 -11.74
CA SER A 145 15.42 10.19 -11.64
C SER A 145 15.01 9.71 -13.03
N SER A 146 14.99 8.41 -13.20
CA SER A 146 14.31 7.70 -14.28
C SER A 146 12.80 8.00 -14.27
N LEU A 147 12.41 9.06 -14.98
CA LEU A 147 11.19 9.03 -15.78
C LEU A 147 11.63 8.53 -17.15
N THR A 148 11.06 7.40 -17.57
CA THR A 148 11.30 6.81 -18.88
C THR A 148 10.88 7.78 -19.97
N GLY A 149 11.88 8.34 -20.66
CA GLY A 149 11.79 8.90 -22.00
C GLY A 149 11.42 10.38 -22.12
N SER A 150 12.40 11.29 -22.08
CA SER A 150 12.28 12.57 -22.81
C SER A 150 13.55 13.46 -22.93
N ASN A 151 14.71 13.15 -22.33
CA ASN A 151 15.80 14.16 -22.26
C ASN A 151 16.45 14.59 -23.60
N ALA A 152 16.45 13.75 -24.64
CA ALA A 152 17.04 14.14 -25.93
C ALA A 152 16.08 14.96 -26.81
N ALA A 153 14.78 14.63 -26.76
CA ALA A 153 13.74 15.36 -27.48
C ALA A 153 13.44 16.71 -26.83
N ASP A 154 13.52 16.80 -25.50
CA ASP A 154 13.30 18.02 -24.72
C ASP A 154 14.45 19.03 -24.84
N LEU A 155 15.68 18.57 -24.99
CA LEU A 155 16.82 19.46 -25.31
C LEU A 155 16.72 19.98 -26.74
N GLN A 156 16.28 19.15 -27.69
CA GLN A 156 16.10 19.55 -29.08
C GLN A 156 14.93 20.53 -29.25
N SER A 157 13.83 20.33 -28.51
CA SER A 157 12.67 21.24 -28.50
C SER A 157 12.94 22.53 -27.71
N SER A 158 13.69 22.48 -26.60
CA SER A 158 14.11 23.67 -25.86
C SER A 158 15.10 24.52 -26.66
N PHE A 159 16.02 23.89 -27.40
CA PHE A 159 16.94 24.56 -28.29
C PHE A 159 16.23 25.16 -29.52
N LEU A 160 15.27 24.46 -30.12
CA LEU A 160 14.40 25.01 -31.18
C LEU A 160 13.55 26.17 -30.67
N THR A 161 13.08 26.12 -29.42
CA THR A 161 12.31 27.19 -28.78
C THR A 161 13.19 28.41 -28.49
N LEU A 162 14.45 28.20 -28.06
CA LEU A 162 15.43 29.27 -27.87
C LEU A 162 15.85 29.90 -29.20
N LEU A 163 16.01 29.09 -30.25
CA LEU A 163 16.33 29.53 -31.61
C LEU A 163 15.18 30.32 -32.23
N VAL A 164 13.92 29.90 -32.01
CA VAL A 164 12.71 30.65 -32.43
C VAL A 164 12.54 31.94 -31.63
N ALA A 165 12.89 31.95 -30.35
CA ALA A 165 12.90 33.15 -29.51
C ALA A 165 14.01 34.13 -29.92
N GLN A 166 15.18 33.64 -30.32
CA GLN A 166 16.28 34.45 -30.85
C GLN A 166 15.99 34.97 -32.28
N LEU A 167 15.33 34.18 -33.14
CA LEU A 167 14.87 34.60 -34.47
C LEU A 167 13.78 35.68 -34.43
N LYS A 168 12.90 35.65 -33.41
CA LYS A 168 11.85 36.68 -33.22
C LYS A 168 12.36 38.02 -32.68
N ASN A 169 13.59 38.06 -32.14
CA ASN A 169 14.15 39.24 -31.46
C ASN A 169 15.51 39.72 -32.04
N GLN A 170 15.88 39.27 -33.24
CA GLN A 170 17.02 39.84 -33.97
C GLN A 170 16.64 41.14 -34.67
N ASP A 171 17.49 42.15 -34.54
CA ASP A 171 17.45 43.37 -35.34
C ASP A 171 17.69 43.00 -36.83
N PRO A 172 16.77 43.36 -37.75
CA PRO A 172 16.80 42.93 -39.16
C PRO A 172 17.97 43.50 -39.99
N THR A 173 18.86 44.30 -39.40
CA THR A 173 19.90 45.01 -40.17
C THR A 173 21.30 44.42 -40.07
N ASN A 174 21.57 43.37 -39.27
CA ASN A 174 22.90 42.73 -39.31
C ASN A 174 22.95 41.27 -38.81
N PRO A 175 22.62 40.27 -39.65
CA PRO A 175 22.83 38.86 -39.34
C PRO A 175 24.25 38.41 -39.75
N MET A 176 25.10 37.99 -38.81
CA MET A 176 26.35 37.28 -39.12
C MET A 176 26.32 35.79 -38.74
N GLU A 177 26.55 35.00 -39.79
CA GLU A 177 27.12 33.65 -39.92
C GLU A 177 26.35 32.41 -39.40
N ASN A 178 25.48 31.90 -40.28
CA ASN A 178 24.68 30.68 -40.14
C ASN A 178 25.45 29.36 -40.42
N ASN A 179 26.75 29.40 -40.73
CA ASN A 179 27.46 28.23 -41.29
C ASN A 179 28.33 27.44 -40.29
N GLU A 180 28.65 27.96 -39.11
CA GLU A 180 29.40 27.18 -38.10
C GLU A 180 28.49 26.31 -37.20
N LEU A 181 27.22 26.70 -37.03
CA LEU A 181 26.28 26.02 -36.12
C LEU A 181 25.83 24.64 -36.65
N THR A 182 25.74 24.48 -37.97
CA THR A 182 25.32 23.22 -38.62
C THR A 182 26.40 22.15 -38.61
N SER A 183 27.68 22.55 -38.58
CA SER A 183 28.83 21.64 -38.44
C SER A 183 28.95 21.06 -37.02
N GLN A 184 28.68 21.88 -35.99
CA GLN A 184 28.66 21.43 -34.60
C GLN A 184 27.44 20.55 -34.26
N LEU A 185 26.28 20.81 -34.89
CA LEU A 185 25.09 19.95 -34.79
C LEU A 185 25.32 18.53 -35.33
N ALA A 186 26.10 18.39 -36.40
CA ALA A 186 26.44 17.09 -36.96
C ALA A 186 27.40 16.30 -36.06
N GLN A 187 28.39 16.95 -35.44
CA GLN A 187 29.32 16.30 -34.49
C GLN A 187 28.64 15.84 -33.20
N ILE A 188 27.72 16.65 -32.63
CA ILE A 188 26.97 16.29 -31.41
C ILE A 188 26.00 15.12 -31.68
N SER A 189 25.39 15.07 -32.87
CA SER A 189 24.50 13.96 -33.26
C SER A 189 25.23 12.62 -33.42
N THR A 190 26.48 12.62 -33.90
CA THR A 190 27.26 11.39 -34.08
C THR A 190 27.84 10.86 -32.76
N VAL A 191 28.30 11.76 -31.88
CA VAL A 191 28.85 11.37 -30.57
C VAL A 191 27.75 10.86 -29.65
N SER A 192 26.58 11.52 -29.64
CA SER A 192 25.43 11.06 -28.86
C SER A 192 24.85 9.73 -29.39
N GLY A 193 24.92 9.48 -30.71
CA GLY A 193 24.53 8.18 -31.29
C GLY A 193 25.42 7.01 -30.87
N ILE A 194 26.74 7.24 -30.76
CA ILE A 194 27.72 6.24 -30.32
C ILE A 194 27.63 6.01 -28.80
N GLU A 195 27.44 7.07 -28.02
CA GLU A 195 27.22 6.97 -26.58
C GLU A 195 25.93 6.20 -26.27
N LYS A 196 24.86 6.47 -27.02
CA LYS A 196 23.57 5.79 -26.86
C LYS A 196 23.65 4.32 -27.24
N LEU A 197 24.45 3.95 -28.25
CA LEU A 197 24.75 2.55 -28.60
C LEU A 197 25.58 1.84 -27.52
N ASN A 198 26.60 2.48 -26.98
CA ASN A 198 27.39 1.93 -25.87
C ASN A 198 26.57 1.79 -24.58
N THR A 199 25.64 2.73 -24.34
CA THR A 199 24.74 2.68 -23.18
C THR A 199 23.66 1.62 -23.37
N THR A 200 23.14 1.44 -24.59
CA THR A 200 22.17 0.35 -24.87
C THR A 200 22.83 -1.02 -24.83
N LEU A 201 24.07 -1.19 -25.32
CA LEU A 201 24.81 -2.44 -25.14
C LEU A 201 25.13 -2.69 -23.66
N GLY A 202 25.53 -1.65 -22.91
CA GLY A 202 25.76 -1.74 -21.46
C GLY A 202 24.48 -2.07 -20.68
N SER A 203 23.33 -1.51 -21.06
CA SER A 203 22.04 -1.80 -20.42
C SER A 203 21.50 -3.18 -20.80
N ILE A 204 21.76 -3.68 -22.01
CA ILE A 204 21.39 -5.04 -22.41
C ILE A 204 22.27 -6.06 -21.69
N SER A 205 23.58 -5.80 -21.53
CA SER A 205 24.45 -6.60 -20.65
C SER A 205 23.93 -6.59 -19.22
N GLY A 206 23.64 -5.40 -18.67
CA GLY A 206 23.07 -5.25 -17.33
C GLY A 206 21.67 -5.86 -17.16
N GLN A 207 20.84 -5.91 -18.21
CA GLN A 207 19.52 -6.55 -18.18
C GLN A 207 19.61 -8.08 -18.27
N ILE A 208 20.53 -8.63 -19.08
CA ILE A 208 20.82 -10.06 -19.13
C ILE A 208 21.41 -10.52 -17.78
N ASP A 209 22.29 -9.71 -17.20
CA ASP A 209 22.92 -9.98 -15.89
C ASP A 209 21.91 -9.87 -14.74
N ASN A 210 20.94 -8.95 -14.81
CA ASN A 210 19.84 -8.86 -13.85
C ASN A 210 18.84 -10.02 -13.99
N SER A 211 18.61 -10.53 -15.20
CA SER A 211 17.77 -11.71 -15.42
C SER A 211 18.34 -12.96 -14.74
N GLN A 212 19.66 -13.13 -14.73
CA GLN A 212 20.33 -14.24 -14.01
C GLN A 212 20.37 -14.02 -12.49
N SER A 213 20.52 -12.78 -12.02
CA SER A 213 20.40 -12.43 -10.59
C SER A 213 18.99 -12.73 -10.04
N LEU A 214 17.94 -12.45 -10.83
CA LEU A 214 16.56 -12.78 -10.48
C LEU A 214 16.31 -14.30 -10.43
N GLN A 215 16.98 -15.09 -11.27
CA GLN A 215 16.93 -16.56 -11.21
C GLN A 215 17.65 -17.12 -9.98
N ALA A 216 18.77 -16.52 -9.56
CA ALA A 216 19.51 -16.92 -8.37
C ALA A 216 18.82 -16.47 -7.06
N SER A 217 18.12 -15.33 -7.08
CA SER A 217 17.30 -14.85 -5.96
C SER A 217 16.17 -15.83 -5.61
N ASN A 218 15.63 -16.54 -6.61
CA ASN A 218 14.63 -17.59 -6.39
C ASN A 218 15.18 -18.80 -5.60
N LEU A 219 16.51 -18.95 -5.50
CA LEU A 219 17.11 -20.02 -4.70
C LEU A 219 17.19 -19.66 -3.21
N ILE A 220 17.00 -18.40 -2.82
CA ILE A 220 16.97 -17.99 -1.42
C ILE A 220 15.82 -18.71 -0.71
N GLY A 221 16.12 -19.39 0.39
CA GLY A 221 15.17 -20.23 1.12
C GLY A 221 15.01 -21.66 0.56
N HIS A 222 15.67 -22.01 -0.55
CA HIS A 222 15.70 -23.37 -1.09
C HIS A 222 16.99 -24.10 -0.68
N GLY A 223 16.88 -25.43 -0.55
CA GLY A 223 18.01 -26.31 -0.29
C GLY A 223 18.78 -26.63 -1.56
N VAL A 224 20.09 -26.44 -1.54
CA VAL A 224 21.00 -26.74 -2.66
C VAL A 224 22.08 -27.72 -2.22
N MET A 225 22.62 -28.46 -3.17
CA MET A 225 23.76 -29.36 -2.95
C MET A 225 25.04 -28.58 -3.22
N ILE A 226 25.92 -28.51 -2.22
CA ILE A 226 27.24 -27.85 -2.33
C ILE A 226 28.35 -28.87 -2.13
N PRO A 227 29.55 -28.68 -2.68
CA PRO A 227 30.71 -29.53 -2.39
C PRO A 227 30.94 -29.65 -0.89
N GLY A 228 30.98 -30.89 -0.40
CA GLY A 228 31.16 -31.16 1.02
C GLY A 228 30.80 -32.60 1.38
N THR A 229 31.23 -33.03 2.56
CA THR A 229 31.13 -34.42 3.01
C THR A 229 30.32 -34.57 4.29
N THR A 230 29.75 -33.49 4.84
CA THR A 230 29.12 -33.52 6.15
C THR A 230 27.62 -33.77 6.02
N ILE A 231 27.08 -34.65 6.88
CA ILE A 231 25.64 -34.82 7.09
C ILE A 231 25.31 -34.74 8.57
N LEU A 232 24.10 -34.31 8.89
CA LEU A 232 23.58 -34.21 10.26
C LEU A 232 22.50 -35.25 10.47
N ALA A 233 22.49 -35.87 11.65
CA ALA A 233 21.38 -36.70 12.13
C ALA A 233 20.78 -36.09 13.42
N GLY A 234 19.45 -36.06 13.52
CA GLY A 234 18.73 -35.48 14.64
C GLY A 234 17.37 -36.15 14.90
N THR A 235 17.12 -36.51 16.16
CA THR A 235 15.81 -36.92 16.70
C THR A 235 15.22 -35.78 17.55
N GLY A 236 13.94 -35.47 17.33
CA GLY A 236 13.19 -34.55 18.19
C GLY A 236 13.06 -35.07 19.63
N SER A 237 12.75 -34.19 20.58
CA SER A 237 12.65 -34.50 22.02
C SER A 237 11.34 -35.15 22.45
N GLU A 238 10.46 -35.51 21.51
CA GLU A 238 9.17 -36.15 21.78
C GLU A 238 9.28 -37.69 21.74
N GLU A 239 8.55 -38.38 22.62
CA GLU A 239 8.55 -39.84 22.70
C GLU A 239 7.94 -40.45 21.43
N GLY A 240 8.77 -41.12 20.62
CA GLY A 240 8.39 -41.67 19.30
C GLY A 240 8.93 -40.90 18.08
N ALA A 241 9.76 -39.86 18.28
CA ALA A 241 10.36 -39.09 17.18
C ALA A 241 11.30 -39.93 16.30
N VAL A 242 11.11 -39.88 14.98
CA VAL A 242 11.94 -40.54 13.98
C VAL A 242 13.25 -39.77 13.76
N THR A 243 14.39 -40.45 13.68
CA THR A 243 15.67 -39.83 13.32
C THR A 243 15.59 -39.28 11.91
N THR A 244 15.78 -37.97 11.76
CA THR A 244 15.87 -37.30 10.47
C THR A 244 17.33 -37.00 10.14
N THR A 245 17.71 -37.16 8.87
CA THR A 245 19.07 -36.83 8.41
C THR A 245 19.03 -35.83 7.26
N THR A 246 20.09 -35.05 7.12
CA THR A 246 20.26 -34.17 5.95
C THR A 246 20.64 -34.99 4.72
N PRO A 247 20.08 -34.70 3.53
CA PRO A 247 20.51 -35.32 2.28
C PRO A 247 22.00 -35.10 2.00
N PHE A 248 22.62 -36.04 1.30
CA PHE A 248 23.95 -35.92 0.70
C PHE A 248 23.88 -36.27 -0.78
N GLY A 249 24.96 -36.06 -1.53
CA GLY A 249 24.97 -36.36 -2.95
C GLY A 249 26.36 -36.60 -3.50
N VAL A 250 26.40 -36.89 -4.79
CA VAL A 250 27.62 -37.05 -5.56
C VAL A 250 27.44 -36.41 -6.92
N GLU A 251 28.47 -35.72 -7.37
CA GLU A 251 28.61 -35.32 -8.77
C GLU A 251 29.63 -36.24 -9.46
N LEU A 252 29.18 -36.85 -10.57
CA LEU A 252 29.98 -37.73 -11.40
C LEU A 252 30.22 -37.11 -12.78
N GLN A 253 31.48 -37.00 -13.19
CA GLN A 253 31.82 -36.49 -14.52
C GLN A 253 31.51 -37.49 -15.65
N GLN A 254 31.43 -38.78 -15.33
CA GLN A 254 31.13 -39.88 -16.26
C GLN A 254 30.29 -40.95 -15.52
N ALA A 255 29.56 -41.79 -16.25
CA ALA A 255 28.72 -42.83 -15.65
C ALA A 255 29.56 -43.86 -14.85
N ALA A 256 29.01 -44.37 -13.75
CA ALA A 256 29.63 -45.33 -12.85
C ALA A 256 28.74 -46.57 -12.66
N ASP A 257 29.29 -47.76 -12.85
CA ASP A 257 28.55 -49.04 -12.69
C ASP A 257 28.35 -49.42 -11.22
N LYS A 258 29.22 -48.92 -10.33
CA LYS A 258 29.13 -49.15 -8.89
C LYS A 258 29.52 -47.92 -8.09
N VAL A 259 28.58 -47.43 -7.27
CA VAL A 259 28.77 -46.32 -6.35
C VAL A 259 28.43 -46.75 -4.93
N THR A 260 29.31 -46.47 -3.97
CA THR A 260 29.10 -46.78 -2.55
C THR A 260 29.34 -45.54 -1.69
N ALA A 261 28.43 -45.27 -0.77
CA ALA A 261 28.59 -44.23 0.24
C ALA A 261 28.96 -44.83 1.59
N THR A 262 30.04 -44.37 2.20
CA THR A 262 30.49 -44.79 3.54
C THR A 262 30.33 -43.64 4.50
N ILE A 263 29.48 -43.83 5.50
CA ILE A 263 29.18 -42.88 6.57
C ILE A 263 30.06 -43.20 7.77
N THR A 264 30.79 -42.22 8.29
CA THR A 264 31.66 -42.35 9.46
C THR A 264 31.26 -41.35 10.55
N ASP A 265 31.47 -41.74 11.81
CA ASP A 265 31.28 -40.84 12.95
C ASP A 265 32.44 -39.83 13.11
N LYS A 266 32.34 -38.96 14.13
CA LYS A 266 33.38 -37.97 14.47
C LYS A 266 34.75 -38.56 14.82
N ASN A 267 34.83 -39.85 15.14
CA ASN A 267 36.06 -40.55 15.48
C ASN A 267 36.63 -41.30 14.27
N GLY A 268 35.97 -41.23 13.11
CA GLY A 268 36.35 -41.91 11.87
C GLY A 268 35.92 -43.38 11.82
N ALA A 269 35.10 -43.86 12.77
CA ALA A 269 34.57 -45.22 12.73
C ALA A 269 33.44 -45.32 11.70
N VAL A 270 33.41 -46.40 10.93
CA VAL A 270 32.35 -46.64 9.92
C VAL A 270 31.05 -46.99 10.62
N VAL A 271 30.05 -46.14 10.41
CA VAL A 271 28.71 -46.19 10.99
C VAL A 271 27.78 -46.98 10.07
N ARG A 272 27.86 -46.71 8.76
CA ARG A 272 27.09 -47.41 7.73
C ARG A 272 27.74 -47.30 6.37
N THR A 273 27.63 -48.37 5.57
CA THR A 273 27.95 -48.35 4.15
C THR A 273 26.67 -48.61 3.36
N ILE A 274 26.36 -47.73 2.43
CA ILE A 274 25.19 -47.77 1.56
C ILE A 274 25.68 -48.09 0.14
N ASP A 275 25.17 -49.17 -0.44
CA ASP A 275 25.39 -49.50 -1.84
C ASP A 275 24.34 -48.75 -2.69
N ILE A 276 24.81 -47.82 -3.52
CA ILE A 276 23.96 -46.94 -4.33
C ILE A 276 23.72 -47.55 -5.72
N GLY A 277 24.62 -48.43 -6.19
CA GLY A 277 24.51 -49.09 -7.50
C GLY A 277 25.01 -48.24 -8.68
N GLU A 278 24.41 -48.42 -9.85
CA GLU A 278 24.78 -47.75 -11.10
C GLU A 278 24.21 -46.33 -11.16
N LEU A 279 25.04 -45.35 -11.52
CA LEU A 279 24.66 -43.95 -11.70
C LEU A 279 25.17 -43.39 -13.03
N THR A 280 24.34 -42.56 -13.68
CA THR A 280 24.74 -41.79 -14.86
C THR A 280 25.60 -40.58 -14.48
N ALA A 281 26.27 -39.96 -15.46
CA ALA A 281 26.96 -38.67 -15.23
C ALA A 281 25.97 -37.59 -14.76
N GLY A 282 26.42 -36.70 -13.87
CA GLY A 282 25.61 -35.63 -13.28
C GLY A 282 25.54 -35.65 -11.74
N VAL A 283 24.68 -34.80 -11.19
CA VAL A 283 24.45 -34.66 -9.74
C VAL A 283 23.31 -35.57 -9.30
N HIS A 284 23.58 -36.40 -8.29
CA HIS A 284 22.59 -37.29 -7.68
C HIS A 284 22.53 -37.06 -6.17
N SER A 285 21.31 -37.06 -5.60
CA SER A 285 21.09 -36.89 -4.16
C SER A 285 20.50 -38.14 -3.52
N PHE A 286 20.91 -38.39 -2.27
CA PHE A 286 20.56 -39.55 -1.47
C PHE A 286 20.31 -39.13 -0.03
N THR A 287 19.57 -39.97 0.70
CA THR A 287 19.32 -39.78 2.13
C THR A 287 19.76 -41.03 2.89
N TRP A 288 20.21 -40.81 4.12
CA TRP A 288 20.47 -41.88 5.06
C TRP A 288 19.28 -42.00 6.03
N ASP A 289 18.80 -43.20 6.28
CA ASP A 289 17.70 -43.47 7.20
C ASP A 289 18.04 -43.23 8.69
N GLY A 290 19.27 -42.81 9.01
CA GLY A 290 19.69 -42.55 10.39
C GLY A 290 19.90 -43.83 11.21
N THR A 291 20.07 -44.99 10.56
CA THR A 291 20.33 -46.26 11.25
C THR A 291 21.80 -46.69 11.15
N LEU A 292 22.31 -47.31 12.21
CA LEU A 292 23.65 -47.90 12.27
C LEU A 292 23.68 -49.27 11.55
N THR A 293 24.88 -49.84 11.40
CA THR A 293 25.08 -51.21 10.85
C THR A 293 24.43 -52.32 11.67
N ASP A 294 24.19 -52.11 12.96
CA ASP A 294 23.51 -53.04 13.86
C ASP A 294 21.98 -52.86 13.91
N GLY A 295 21.44 -51.90 13.16
CA GLY A 295 20.00 -51.59 13.10
C GLY A 295 19.50 -50.64 14.20
N SER A 296 20.36 -50.17 15.10
CA SER A 296 20.00 -49.13 16.08
C SER A 296 19.99 -47.73 15.46
N THR A 297 19.38 -46.75 16.14
CA THR A 297 19.31 -45.36 15.67
C THR A 297 20.61 -44.61 15.94
N ALA A 298 21.05 -43.84 14.96
CA ALA A 298 22.24 -43.02 15.07
C ALA A 298 22.03 -41.87 16.07
N PRO A 299 22.98 -41.65 17.00
CA PRO A 299 22.94 -40.51 17.91
C PRO A 299 22.91 -39.16 17.19
N ASN A 300 22.30 -38.16 17.82
CA ASN A 300 22.29 -36.79 17.31
C ASN A 300 23.72 -36.27 17.15
N GLY A 301 24.06 -35.80 15.97
CA GLY A 301 25.41 -35.32 15.68
C GLY A 301 25.73 -35.20 14.20
N SER A 302 26.97 -34.78 13.96
CA SER A 302 27.56 -34.67 12.63
C SER A 302 28.28 -35.96 12.24
N TYR A 303 28.10 -36.38 11.00
CA TYR A 303 28.70 -37.55 10.38
C TYR A 303 29.34 -37.15 9.05
N ASN A 304 30.34 -37.90 8.62
CA ASN A 304 31.06 -37.67 7.39
C ASN A 304 30.73 -38.74 6.35
N VAL A 305 30.58 -38.36 5.09
CA VAL A 305 30.25 -39.25 3.96
C VAL A 305 31.40 -39.26 2.97
N ALA A 306 31.94 -40.44 2.73
CA ALA A 306 32.89 -40.70 1.65
C ALA A 306 32.20 -41.46 0.53
N ILE A 307 32.32 -40.98 -0.71
CA ILE A 307 31.78 -41.66 -1.89
C ILE A 307 32.91 -42.32 -2.67
N SER A 308 32.69 -43.58 -3.05
CA SER A 308 33.55 -44.29 -4.00
C SER A 308 32.73 -44.70 -5.21
N ALA A 309 33.21 -44.36 -6.41
CA ALA A 309 32.56 -44.68 -7.67
C ALA A 309 33.55 -45.43 -8.60
N SER A 310 33.06 -46.41 -9.34
CA SER A 310 33.87 -47.15 -10.30
C SER A 310 33.07 -47.57 -11.54
N ASN A 311 33.74 -47.65 -12.69
CA ASN A 311 33.19 -48.15 -13.96
C ASN A 311 34.16 -49.20 -14.53
N GLY A 312 33.68 -50.41 -14.83
CA GLY A 312 34.50 -51.51 -15.34
C GLY A 312 35.68 -51.91 -14.45
N GLY A 313 35.61 -51.65 -13.13
CA GLY A 313 36.70 -51.88 -12.16
C GLY A 313 37.72 -50.74 -12.03
N THR A 314 37.58 -49.66 -12.80
CA THR A 314 38.43 -48.46 -12.70
C THR A 314 37.77 -47.43 -11.79
N GLN A 315 38.51 -46.88 -10.83
CA GLN A 315 37.99 -45.87 -9.89
C GLN A 315 37.80 -44.53 -10.59
N LEU A 316 36.64 -43.90 -10.39
CA LEU A 316 36.27 -42.60 -10.97
C LEU A 316 36.40 -41.49 -9.93
N VAL A 317 36.63 -40.26 -10.42
CA VAL A 317 36.57 -39.05 -9.59
C VAL A 317 35.09 -38.74 -9.29
N ALA A 318 34.73 -38.82 -8.01
CA ALA A 318 33.41 -38.52 -7.50
C ALA A 318 33.52 -37.34 -6.54
N GLN A 319 32.79 -36.26 -6.79
CA GLN A 319 32.76 -35.10 -5.91
C GLN A 319 31.60 -35.26 -4.92
N PRO A 320 31.85 -35.47 -3.62
CA PRO A 320 30.79 -35.54 -2.63
C PRO A 320 30.14 -34.15 -2.46
N LEU A 321 28.83 -34.17 -2.27
CA LEU A 321 27.99 -33.01 -2.05
C LEU A 321 27.24 -33.13 -0.72
N GLN A 322 27.08 -32.02 -0.02
CA GLN A 322 26.27 -31.88 1.18
C GLN A 322 25.12 -30.91 0.93
N PHE A 323 24.02 -31.10 1.67
CA PHE A 323 22.88 -30.20 1.63
C PHE A 323 23.15 -28.90 2.40
N ALA A 324 22.81 -27.76 1.80
CA ALA A 324 22.86 -26.45 2.44
C ALA A 324 21.63 -25.62 2.08
N LEU A 325 21.17 -24.76 2.99
CA LEU A 325 20.09 -23.82 2.72
C LEU A 325 20.68 -22.50 2.20
N VAL A 326 20.20 -22.00 1.06
CA VAL A 326 20.66 -20.71 0.53
C VAL A 326 20.03 -19.58 1.33
N GLN A 327 20.84 -18.87 2.10
CA GLN A 327 20.40 -17.72 2.91
C GLN A 327 20.69 -16.37 2.25
N GLY A 328 21.51 -16.36 1.20
CA GLY A 328 21.86 -15.17 0.41
C GLY A 328 22.79 -15.54 -0.75
N VAL A 329 22.87 -14.67 -1.75
CA VAL A 329 23.71 -14.86 -2.94
C VAL A 329 24.63 -13.64 -3.09
N ILE A 330 25.94 -13.86 -3.06
CA ILE A 330 26.95 -12.81 -3.29
C ILE A 330 27.73 -13.14 -4.56
N ARG A 331 27.90 -12.14 -5.42
CA ARG A 331 28.65 -12.26 -6.67
C ARG A 331 30.16 -12.24 -6.38
N GLY A 332 30.88 -13.29 -6.76
CA GLY A 332 32.33 -13.28 -6.92
C GLY A 332 32.72 -13.19 -8.40
N ASN A 333 33.98 -12.83 -8.67
CA ASN A 333 34.45 -12.55 -10.05
C ASN A 333 34.26 -13.72 -11.03
N ASN A 334 34.19 -14.99 -10.57
CA ASN A 334 33.97 -16.17 -11.43
C ASN A 334 32.97 -17.22 -10.88
N ALA A 335 32.31 -16.99 -9.74
CA ALA A 335 31.31 -17.91 -9.16
C ALA A 335 30.43 -17.23 -8.08
N PHE A 336 29.27 -17.81 -7.79
CA PHE A 336 28.43 -17.44 -6.63
C PHE A 336 28.96 -18.11 -5.36
N THR A 337 29.19 -17.35 -4.30
CA THR A 337 29.63 -17.88 -3.00
C THR A 337 28.45 -17.82 -2.02
N PHE A 338 28.04 -18.97 -1.49
CA PHE A 338 27.02 -19.08 -0.44
C PHE A 338 27.69 -18.96 0.94
N GLN A 339 27.30 -18.00 1.76
CA GLN A 339 27.91 -17.75 3.06
C GLN A 339 26.89 -17.90 4.19
N GLU A 340 27.30 -18.55 5.30
CA GLU A 340 26.56 -18.50 6.57
C GLU A 340 26.39 -17.03 7.02
N SER A 341 25.15 -16.72 7.40
CA SER A 341 24.56 -15.40 7.65
C SER A 341 25.39 -14.39 8.46
N VAL A 342 25.39 -13.13 8.01
CA VAL A 342 25.57 -11.97 8.89
C VAL A 342 24.21 -11.64 9.52
N MET A 343 23.90 -12.27 10.67
CA MET A 343 22.60 -12.18 11.37
C MET A 343 22.10 -10.74 11.62
N ALA A 344 22.99 -9.76 11.80
CA ALA A 344 22.63 -8.38 12.12
C ALA A 344 21.95 -7.61 10.97
N PHE A 345 22.28 -7.89 9.70
CA PHE A 345 21.61 -7.22 8.56
C PHE A 345 20.15 -7.65 8.45
N SER A 346 19.86 -8.93 8.65
CA SER A 346 18.49 -9.46 8.57
C SER A 346 17.56 -8.83 9.61
N GLN A 347 18.05 -8.60 10.83
CA GLN A 347 17.31 -7.92 11.90
C GLN A 347 16.98 -6.47 11.52
N ALA A 348 18.00 -5.70 11.10
CA ALA A 348 17.82 -4.29 10.74
C ALA A 348 16.93 -4.10 9.50
N VAL A 349 17.07 -4.96 8.48
CA VAL A 349 16.24 -4.93 7.27
C VAL A 349 14.79 -5.30 7.59
N SER A 350 14.55 -6.29 8.46
CA SER A 350 13.21 -6.65 8.90
C SER A 350 12.51 -5.50 9.64
N GLY A 351 13.24 -4.80 10.52
CA GLY A 351 12.75 -3.60 11.21
C GLY A 351 12.49 -2.43 10.27
N LEU A 352 13.33 -2.25 9.24
CA LEU A 352 13.15 -1.22 8.22
C LEU A 352 11.87 -1.45 7.41
N ASN A 353 11.64 -2.70 6.99
CA ASN A 353 10.44 -3.08 6.24
C ASN A 353 9.17 -2.94 7.08
N ALA A 354 9.20 -3.38 8.35
CA ALA A 354 8.08 -3.20 9.27
C ALA A 354 7.74 -1.72 9.50
N ALA A 355 8.77 -0.86 9.69
CA ALA A 355 8.56 0.58 9.83
C ALA A 355 7.95 1.21 8.57
N ALA A 356 8.36 0.77 7.37
CA ALA A 356 7.78 1.23 6.11
C ALA A 356 6.29 0.84 5.99
N THR A 357 5.94 -0.41 6.28
CA THR A 357 4.52 -0.82 6.27
C THR A 357 3.67 -0.06 7.29
N ASN A 358 4.25 0.33 8.43
CA ASN A 358 3.56 1.15 9.41
C ASN A 358 3.30 2.57 8.85
N LEU A 359 4.30 3.17 8.20
CA LEU A 359 4.16 4.46 7.53
C LEU A 359 3.11 4.41 6.41
N ASP A 360 3.04 3.32 5.65
CA ASP A 360 2.02 3.13 4.60
C ASP A 360 0.60 3.15 5.19
N VAL A 361 0.37 2.43 6.30
CA VAL A 361 -0.92 2.38 6.98
C VAL A 361 -1.29 3.74 7.59
N ILE A 362 -0.33 4.44 8.20
CA ILE A 362 -0.54 5.80 8.74
C ILE A 362 -0.86 6.78 7.61
N GLY A 363 -0.09 6.75 6.52
CA GLY A 363 -0.34 7.59 5.34
C GLY A 363 -1.73 7.34 4.74
N ASN A 364 -2.14 6.08 4.68
CA ASN A 364 -3.47 5.67 4.26
C ASN A 364 -4.59 6.21 5.16
N ASN A 365 -4.41 6.14 6.48
CA ASN A 365 -5.37 6.69 7.45
C ASN A 365 -5.50 8.22 7.28
N ILE A 366 -4.37 8.93 7.19
CA ILE A 366 -4.35 10.39 7.00
C ILE A 366 -5.04 10.78 5.69
N ALA A 367 -4.75 10.07 4.60
CA ALA A 367 -5.37 10.30 3.29
C ALA A 367 -6.89 10.15 3.33
N ASN A 368 -7.39 9.12 4.03
CA ASN A 368 -8.81 8.78 4.11
C ASN A 368 -9.53 9.37 5.34
N SER A 369 -8.91 10.31 6.05
CA SER A 369 -9.51 11.00 7.21
C SER A 369 -10.80 11.77 6.91
N ALA A 370 -11.04 12.11 5.64
CA ALA A 370 -12.24 12.80 5.18
C ALA A 370 -13.28 11.88 4.50
N THR A 371 -12.97 10.59 4.33
CA THR A 371 -13.85 9.64 3.64
C THR A 371 -14.92 9.13 4.60
N TYR A 372 -16.20 9.28 4.24
CA TYR A 372 -17.30 8.76 5.05
C TYR A 372 -17.30 7.23 5.09
N GLY A 373 -17.65 6.69 6.26
CA GLY A 373 -17.63 5.25 6.53
C GLY A 373 -16.26 4.60 6.49
N PHE A 374 -15.15 5.37 6.47
CA PHE A 374 -13.79 4.82 6.53
C PHE A 374 -13.46 4.32 7.94
N LYS A 375 -12.81 3.16 8.01
CA LYS A 375 -12.31 2.54 9.24
C LYS A 375 -10.79 2.50 9.20
N SER A 376 -10.17 3.11 10.21
CA SER A 376 -8.71 3.21 10.31
C SER A 376 -8.07 1.83 10.38
N GLY A 377 -6.89 1.69 9.78
CA GLY A 377 -6.09 0.47 9.85
C GLY A 377 -4.95 0.61 10.85
N THR A 378 -4.55 -0.50 11.47
CA THR A 378 -3.33 -0.59 12.30
C THR A 378 -2.49 -1.79 11.87
N ALA A 379 -1.19 -1.58 11.69
CA ALA A 379 -0.24 -2.66 11.44
C ALA A 379 0.08 -3.39 12.75
N SER A 380 -0.08 -4.71 12.76
CA SER A 380 0.30 -5.58 13.88
C SER A 380 1.63 -6.27 13.59
N PHE A 381 2.53 -6.29 14.56
CA PHE A 381 3.87 -6.85 14.43
C PHE A 381 4.05 -8.09 15.32
N ALA A 382 4.86 -9.04 14.87
CA ALA A 382 5.26 -10.20 15.65
C ALA A 382 6.78 -10.38 15.57
N ASP A 383 7.40 -10.84 16.66
CA ASP A 383 8.80 -11.22 16.66
C ASP A 383 9.05 -12.49 15.83
N MET A 384 10.31 -12.71 15.46
CA MET A 384 10.77 -13.93 14.80
C MET A 384 11.84 -14.61 15.64
N PHE A 385 11.66 -15.90 15.94
CA PHE A 385 12.62 -16.73 16.67
C PHE A 385 12.91 -18.04 15.93
N ALA A 386 14.18 -18.48 15.92
CA ALA A 386 14.62 -19.76 15.35
C ALA A 386 15.40 -20.61 16.37
N GLY A 387 14.85 -20.82 17.56
CA GLY A 387 15.42 -21.72 18.58
C GLY A 387 16.70 -21.23 19.28
N SER A 388 17.28 -20.10 18.86
CA SER A 388 18.36 -19.39 19.58
C SER A 388 17.78 -18.34 20.54
N LYS A 389 18.53 -17.98 21.59
CA LYS A 389 18.16 -16.92 22.55
C LYS A 389 18.22 -15.49 21.97
N VAL A 390 18.58 -15.36 20.69
CA VAL A 390 18.70 -14.10 19.97
C VAL A 390 17.59 -14.05 18.91
N GLY A 391 16.80 -12.97 18.91
CA GLY A 391 15.71 -12.79 17.94
C GLY A 391 16.21 -12.58 16.51
N LEU A 392 15.42 -12.96 15.52
CA LEU A 392 15.71 -12.78 14.08
C LEU A 392 15.13 -11.48 13.51
N GLY A 393 14.55 -10.62 14.36
CA GLY A 393 13.93 -9.38 13.97
C GLY A 393 12.40 -9.43 14.10
N VAL A 394 11.71 -8.70 13.23
CA VAL A 394 10.26 -8.47 13.29
C VAL A 394 9.59 -8.76 11.94
N LYS A 395 8.37 -9.31 11.98
CA LYS A 395 7.49 -9.45 10.82
C LYS A 395 6.18 -8.72 11.03
N VAL A 396 5.55 -8.34 9.92
CA VAL A 396 4.16 -7.85 9.94
C VAL A 396 3.24 -9.06 10.04
N ALA A 397 2.50 -9.16 11.14
CA ALA A 397 1.54 -10.24 11.38
C ALA A 397 0.25 -10.05 10.56
N GLY A 398 -0.13 -8.79 10.33
CA GLY A 398 -1.30 -8.41 9.54
C GLY A 398 -1.63 -6.94 9.72
N ILE A 399 -2.65 -6.48 8.99
CA ILE A 399 -3.26 -5.17 9.15
C ILE A 399 -4.69 -5.41 9.60
N THR A 400 -5.03 -4.91 10.79
CA THR A 400 -6.39 -5.01 11.36
C THR A 400 -7.09 -3.67 11.18
N GLN A 401 -8.38 -3.68 10.90
CA GLN A 401 -9.15 -2.44 10.88
C GLN A 401 -9.62 -2.11 12.31
N ASP A 402 -10.07 -0.89 12.51
CA ASP A 402 -10.72 -0.49 13.74
C ASP A 402 -12.17 -0.15 13.40
N PHE A 403 -13.11 -1.05 13.77
CA PHE A 403 -14.54 -0.87 13.51
C PHE A 403 -15.26 -0.02 14.57
N THR A 404 -14.54 0.70 15.43
CA THR A 404 -15.16 1.72 16.30
C THR A 404 -15.89 2.77 15.48
N ASP A 405 -16.99 3.29 16.03
CA ASP A 405 -17.84 4.25 15.33
C ASP A 405 -17.15 5.62 15.19
N GLY A 406 -17.33 6.23 14.03
CA GLY A 406 -16.97 7.62 13.80
C GLY A 406 -18.01 8.59 14.35
N THR A 407 -17.73 9.89 14.29
CA THR A 407 -18.73 10.91 14.64
C THR A 407 -19.82 10.98 13.56
N THR A 408 -21.08 11.10 13.99
CA THR A 408 -22.20 11.27 13.04
C THR A 408 -22.31 12.76 12.68
N THR A 409 -22.38 13.06 11.39
CA THR A 409 -22.49 14.42 10.85
C THR A 409 -23.76 14.56 10.02
N ASN A 410 -24.53 15.63 10.24
CA ASN A 410 -25.75 15.89 9.48
C ASN A 410 -25.42 16.43 8.08
N THR A 411 -26.05 15.87 7.05
CA THR A 411 -25.93 16.32 5.65
C THR A 411 -27.18 17.00 5.12
N GLY A 412 -28.34 16.74 5.74
CA GLY A 412 -29.64 17.27 5.30
C GLY A 412 -30.20 16.60 4.03
N ARG A 413 -29.54 15.56 3.49
CA ARG A 413 -30.04 14.77 2.35
C ARG A 413 -30.81 13.56 2.87
N GLY A 414 -32.09 13.42 2.51
CA GLY A 414 -32.96 12.34 3.02
C GLY A 414 -32.64 10.91 2.56
N LEU A 415 -31.61 10.72 1.72
CA LEU A 415 -31.08 9.41 1.34
C LEU A 415 -29.73 9.10 1.97
N ASP A 416 -29.16 10.04 2.72
CA ASP A 416 -27.95 9.80 3.50
C ASP A 416 -28.37 9.25 4.86
N VAL A 417 -27.85 8.08 5.21
CA VAL A 417 -28.23 7.38 6.44
C VAL A 417 -26.99 6.89 7.18
N ALA A 418 -26.87 7.21 8.46
CA ALA A 418 -25.79 6.70 9.31
C ALA A 418 -26.30 5.55 10.18
N ILE A 419 -25.50 4.50 10.33
CA ILE A 419 -25.74 3.46 11.33
C ILE A 419 -25.12 3.93 12.64
N SER A 420 -25.90 3.95 13.72
CA SER A 420 -25.38 4.18 15.07
C SER A 420 -25.16 2.83 15.75
N GLN A 421 -23.94 2.49 16.19
CA GLN A 421 -23.54 1.18 16.72
C GLN A 421 -23.25 0.12 15.64
N ASN A 422 -23.37 -1.15 16.02
CA ASN A 422 -23.02 -2.30 15.19
C ASN A 422 -24.00 -2.50 14.03
N GLY A 423 -23.45 -2.78 12.85
CA GLY A 423 -24.22 -3.16 11.66
C GLY A 423 -23.52 -2.70 10.39
N PHE A 424 -23.88 -3.31 9.27
CA PHE A 424 -23.44 -2.92 7.93
C PHE A 424 -24.65 -2.89 6.99
N PHE A 425 -24.66 -1.94 6.07
CA PHE A 425 -25.57 -1.98 4.94
C PHE A 425 -25.20 -3.16 4.04
N ARG A 426 -26.21 -3.90 3.58
CA ARG A 426 -26.02 -5.01 2.64
C ARG A 426 -26.28 -4.54 1.21
N LEU A 427 -25.26 -4.63 0.39
CA LEU A 427 -25.22 -4.19 -1.00
C LEU A 427 -25.06 -5.39 -1.93
N VAL A 428 -25.55 -5.28 -3.17
CA VAL A 428 -25.31 -6.26 -4.22
C VAL A 428 -24.81 -5.58 -5.50
N ASP A 429 -23.90 -6.23 -6.20
CA ASP A 429 -23.53 -5.82 -7.55
C ASP A 429 -24.54 -6.32 -8.60
N SER A 430 -24.34 -5.94 -9.86
CA SER A 430 -25.16 -6.41 -10.98
C SER A 430 -25.03 -7.91 -11.27
N ASN A 431 -23.99 -8.57 -10.75
CA ASN A 431 -23.77 -10.01 -10.87
C ASN A 431 -24.41 -10.82 -9.72
N GLY A 432 -24.96 -10.15 -8.70
CA GLY A 432 -25.55 -10.75 -7.51
C GLY A 432 -24.56 -11.05 -6.38
N SER A 433 -23.30 -10.62 -6.49
CA SER A 433 -22.30 -10.70 -5.42
C SER A 433 -22.70 -9.76 -4.27
N VAL A 434 -22.52 -10.22 -3.04
CA VAL A 434 -22.94 -9.48 -1.84
C VAL A 434 -21.75 -8.78 -1.21
N PHE A 435 -21.92 -7.49 -0.93
CA PHE A 435 -20.96 -6.65 -0.24
C PHE A 435 -21.59 -5.98 0.98
N TYR A 436 -20.75 -5.52 1.88
CA TYR A 436 -21.13 -4.85 3.12
C TYR A 436 -20.48 -3.48 3.16
N SER A 437 -21.17 -2.47 3.69
CA SER A 437 -20.59 -1.14 3.86
C SER A 437 -21.13 -0.39 5.07
N ARG A 438 -20.29 0.48 5.65
CA ARG A 438 -20.69 1.51 6.62
C ARG A 438 -21.04 2.84 5.96
N ASN A 439 -20.64 3.04 4.71
CA ASN A 439 -20.96 4.27 4.00
C ASN A 439 -22.42 4.27 3.55
N GLY A 440 -23.22 5.17 4.11
CA GLY A 440 -24.66 5.29 3.82
C GLY A 440 -25.02 6.41 2.87
N GLN A 441 -24.12 6.76 1.95
CA GLN A 441 -24.40 7.70 0.86
C GLN A 441 -25.12 6.99 -0.29
N PHE A 442 -26.43 7.24 -0.41
CA PHE A 442 -27.25 6.65 -1.47
C PHE A 442 -27.78 7.69 -2.46
N LYS A 443 -28.06 7.21 -3.67
CA LYS A 443 -28.77 7.92 -4.74
C LYS A 443 -29.74 6.97 -5.43
N LEU A 444 -30.67 7.53 -6.20
CA LEU A 444 -31.55 6.74 -7.06
C LEU A 444 -30.90 6.56 -8.43
N ASP A 445 -30.91 5.33 -8.95
CA ASP A 445 -30.55 5.05 -10.34
C ASP A 445 -31.73 5.33 -11.30
N GLU A 446 -31.52 5.13 -12.61
CA GLU A 446 -32.57 5.29 -13.64
C GLU A 446 -33.79 4.38 -13.41
N ASN A 447 -33.56 3.21 -12.81
CA ASN A 447 -34.59 2.23 -12.45
C ASN A 447 -35.23 2.51 -11.09
N ARG A 448 -34.89 3.64 -10.45
CA ARG A 448 -35.32 4.07 -9.12
C ARG A 448 -34.98 3.10 -7.99
N ASN A 449 -33.90 2.33 -8.13
CA ASN A 449 -33.30 1.58 -7.04
C ASN A 449 -32.40 2.50 -6.21
N LEU A 450 -32.32 2.22 -4.92
CA LEU A 450 -31.29 2.84 -4.07
C LEU A 450 -29.94 2.20 -4.37
N VAL A 451 -29.01 3.01 -4.89
CA VAL A 451 -27.64 2.61 -5.18
C VAL A 451 -26.66 3.49 -4.42
N ASN A 452 -25.51 2.93 -4.05
CA ASN A 452 -24.40 3.72 -3.54
C ASN A 452 -23.68 4.47 -4.68
N MET A 453 -22.61 5.20 -4.36
CA MET A 453 -21.86 5.99 -5.35
C MET A 453 -21.18 5.12 -6.43
N GLN A 454 -20.90 3.86 -6.10
CA GLN A 454 -20.30 2.84 -6.98
C GLN A 454 -21.31 2.12 -7.87
N GLY A 455 -22.62 2.33 -7.66
CA GLY A 455 -23.69 1.65 -8.39
C GLY A 455 -24.11 0.30 -7.79
N LEU A 456 -23.60 -0.09 -6.62
CA LEU A 456 -24.09 -1.26 -5.88
C LEU A 456 -25.47 -0.96 -5.29
N GLN A 457 -26.38 -1.91 -5.41
CA GLN A 457 -27.78 -1.77 -5.03
C GLN A 457 -27.98 -2.11 -3.56
N LEU A 458 -28.67 -1.24 -2.82
CA LEU A 458 -29.06 -1.46 -1.44
C LEU A 458 -30.19 -2.49 -1.36
N THR A 459 -30.02 -3.46 -0.46
CA THR A 459 -30.98 -4.55 -0.29
C THR A 459 -31.78 -4.45 1.01
N GLY A 460 -32.95 -5.07 1.02
CA GLY A 460 -33.82 -5.12 2.18
C GLY A 460 -35.07 -5.97 1.95
N TYR A 461 -35.99 -5.96 2.90
CA TYR A 461 -37.25 -6.68 2.80
C TYR A 461 -38.25 -5.91 1.94
N PRO A 462 -38.91 -6.57 0.97
CA PRO A 462 -39.91 -5.93 0.13
C PRO A 462 -41.21 -5.67 0.89
N ALA A 463 -41.92 -4.62 0.48
CA ALA A 463 -43.31 -4.39 0.88
C ALA A 463 -44.26 -5.04 -0.16
N THR A 464 -45.14 -5.93 0.28
CA THR A 464 -46.10 -6.62 -0.60
C THR A 464 -47.51 -6.60 -0.03
N GLY A 465 -48.52 -6.81 -0.88
CA GLY A 465 -49.94 -6.78 -0.49
C GLY A 465 -50.59 -5.40 -0.66
N THR A 466 -51.87 -5.30 -0.34
CA THR A 466 -52.65 -4.06 -0.44
C THR A 466 -53.57 -3.93 0.77
N PRO A 467 -53.26 -3.08 1.78
CA PRO A 467 -52.11 -2.17 1.84
C PRO A 467 -50.77 -2.92 1.99
N PRO A 468 -49.65 -2.38 1.45
CA PRO A 468 -48.35 -3.04 1.53
C PRO A 468 -47.84 -3.19 2.96
N THR A 469 -47.34 -4.39 3.29
CA THR A 469 -46.69 -4.68 4.57
C THR A 469 -45.33 -5.33 4.34
N ILE A 470 -44.38 -5.09 5.25
CA ILE A 470 -43.03 -5.65 5.17
C ILE A 470 -43.08 -7.15 5.45
N GLN A 471 -42.51 -7.95 4.55
CA GLN A 471 -42.39 -9.40 4.72
C GLN A 471 -41.07 -9.76 5.40
N GLN A 472 -41.01 -9.61 6.73
CA GLN A 472 -39.83 -10.03 7.50
C GLN A 472 -39.62 -11.55 7.36
N GLY A 473 -38.40 -11.95 6.98
CA GLY A 473 -38.05 -13.35 6.69
C GLY A 473 -38.13 -13.76 5.22
N ALA A 474 -38.61 -12.88 4.33
CA ALA A 474 -38.40 -13.05 2.90
C ALA A 474 -36.91 -12.88 2.53
N ASN A 475 -36.49 -13.41 1.38
CA ASN A 475 -35.15 -13.14 0.88
C ASN A 475 -34.98 -11.63 0.60
N PRO A 476 -33.90 -10.98 1.06
CA PRO A 476 -33.65 -9.59 0.76
C PRO A 476 -33.55 -9.34 -0.75
N THR A 477 -34.30 -8.35 -1.23
CA THR A 477 -34.30 -7.88 -2.61
C THR A 477 -33.83 -6.43 -2.67
N ASN A 478 -33.59 -5.92 -3.88
CA ASN A 478 -33.23 -4.52 -4.07
C ASN A 478 -34.35 -3.59 -3.59
N ILE A 479 -33.99 -2.52 -2.89
CA ILE A 479 -34.93 -1.49 -2.48
C ILE A 479 -35.16 -0.55 -3.66
N SER A 480 -36.42 -0.45 -4.10
CA SER A 480 -36.86 0.45 -5.16
C SER A 480 -37.90 1.42 -4.63
N ILE A 481 -37.84 2.67 -5.10
CA ILE A 481 -38.82 3.72 -4.79
C ILE A 481 -39.61 4.00 -6.08
N PRO A 482 -40.71 3.29 -6.35
CA PRO A 482 -41.47 3.46 -7.59
C PRO A 482 -42.18 4.83 -7.65
N ASN A 483 -42.43 5.35 -8.86
CA ASN A 483 -43.28 6.56 -9.08
C ASN A 483 -44.71 6.17 -9.44
N THR A 484 -45.06 4.90 -9.25
CA THR A 484 -46.40 4.42 -9.53
C THR A 484 -47.41 5.16 -8.67
N LEU A 485 -48.51 5.56 -9.29
CA LEU A 485 -49.67 6.12 -8.61
C LEU A 485 -50.10 5.19 -7.46
N MET A 486 -50.32 5.77 -6.28
CA MET A 486 -50.95 5.05 -5.18
C MET A 486 -52.39 4.74 -5.59
N ALA A 487 -52.73 3.45 -5.64
CA ALA A 487 -54.07 3.00 -5.96
C ALA A 487 -55.08 3.57 -4.96
N THR A 488 -56.29 3.85 -5.44
CA THR A 488 -57.39 4.22 -4.54
C THR A 488 -57.71 3.08 -3.59
N LYS A 489 -58.24 3.42 -2.42
CA LYS A 489 -58.84 2.46 -1.51
C LYS A 489 -60.31 2.80 -1.37
N THR A 490 -61.17 1.88 -1.80
CA THR A 490 -62.61 1.97 -1.60
C THR A 490 -62.92 1.97 -0.12
N THR A 491 -63.85 2.83 0.30
CA THR A 491 -64.32 2.86 1.68
C THR A 491 -65.01 1.53 2.02
N THR A 492 -64.60 0.89 3.11
CA THR A 492 -65.25 -0.33 3.64
C THR A 492 -65.83 -0.11 5.04
N THR A 493 -65.37 0.92 5.74
CA THR A 493 -65.88 1.31 7.06
C THR A 493 -66.00 2.83 7.15
N ALA A 494 -67.11 3.31 7.69
CA ALA A 494 -67.31 4.70 8.05
C ALA A 494 -67.92 4.79 9.46
N SER A 495 -67.62 5.84 10.21
CA SER A 495 -68.25 6.10 11.50
C SER A 495 -68.68 7.54 11.64
N MET A 496 -69.80 7.76 12.33
CA MET A 496 -70.34 9.07 12.66
C MET A 496 -70.79 9.07 14.11
N GLN A 497 -70.10 9.83 14.95
CA GLN A 497 -70.53 10.05 16.34
C GLN A 497 -71.40 11.29 16.41
N ILE A 498 -72.62 11.15 16.92
CA ILE A 498 -73.56 12.25 17.07
C ILE A 498 -74.07 12.36 18.51
N ASN A 499 -74.19 13.60 18.99
CA ASN A 499 -74.93 13.95 20.19
C ASN A 499 -76.29 14.51 19.79
N LEU A 500 -77.35 13.78 20.14
CA LEU A 500 -78.72 14.15 19.85
C LEU A 500 -79.39 14.81 21.06
N ASN A 501 -80.17 15.86 20.82
CA ASN A 501 -80.92 16.55 21.85
C ASN A 501 -82.23 15.80 22.14
N SER A 502 -82.40 15.32 23.37
CA SER A 502 -83.63 14.62 23.77
C SER A 502 -84.87 15.50 23.68
N SER A 503 -84.72 16.83 23.81
CA SER A 503 -85.83 17.81 23.82
C SER A 503 -86.25 18.31 22.43
N ASP A 504 -85.64 17.80 21.35
CA ASP A 504 -86.04 18.18 20.00
C ASP A 504 -87.49 17.74 19.70
N PRO A 505 -88.29 18.59 19.03
CA PRO A 505 -89.65 18.23 18.63
C PRO A 505 -89.65 17.17 17.53
N LEU A 506 -90.77 16.46 17.39
CA LEU A 506 -91.04 15.66 16.20
C LEU A 506 -91.15 16.60 14.97
N PRO A 507 -90.61 16.22 13.79
CA PRO A 507 -90.77 17.01 12.58
C PRO A 507 -92.24 17.28 12.24
N THR A 508 -92.54 18.49 11.77
CA THR A 508 -93.90 18.93 11.45
C THR A 508 -94.38 18.42 10.08
N VAL A 509 -93.45 18.06 9.20
CA VAL A 509 -93.72 17.48 7.88
C VAL A 509 -93.50 15.97 7.91
N THR A 510 -94.53 15.21 7.55
CA THR A 510 -94.48 13.76 7.35
C THR A 510 -95.18 13.37 6.04
N PRO A 511 -94.69 12.39 5.25
CA PRO A 511 -93.49 11.56 5.49
C PRO A 511 -92.17 12.33 5.31
N PHE A 512 -91.05 11.70 5.66
CA PHE A 512 -89.69 12.25 5.46
C PHE A 512 -89.45 12.62 3.99
N SER A 513 -88.79 13.76 3.75
CA SER A 513 -88.33 14.19 2.43
C SER A 513 -86.98 14.90 2.52
N ALA A 514 -85.96 14.35 1.86
CA ALA A 514 -84.61 14.93 1.86
C ALA A 514 -84.53 16.37 1.29
N SER A 515 -85.52 16.79 0.50
CA SER A 515 -85.62 18.15 -0.07
C SER A 515 -86.34 19.15 0.84
N ASN A 516 -86.96 18.72 1.94
CA ASN A 516 -87.67 19.58 2.87
C ASN A 516 -86.99 19.57 4.25
N ALA A 517 -86.42 20.71 4.63
CA ALA A 517 -85.69 20.90 5.89
C ALA A 517 -86.57 20.69 7.14
N ASP A 518 -87.89 20.88 7.04
CA ASP A 518 -88.83 20.71 8.17
C ASP A 518 -89.26 19.25 8.39
N SER A 519 -88.77 18.32 7.54
CA SER A 519 -89.10 16.88 7.63
C SER A 519 -88.05 16.04 8.37
N TYR A 520 -86.96 16.65 8.84
CA TYR A 520 -85.90 15.98 9.61
C TYR A 520 -85.31 16.90 10.69
N ASN A 521 -84.67 16.33 11.72
CA ASN A 521 -84.13 17.08 12.86
C ASN A 521 -82.66 17.48 12.67
N LYS A 522 -81.87 16.63 12.01
CA LYS A 522 -80.47 16.90 11.72
C LYS A 522 -80.06 16.25 10.41
N LYS A 523 -79.25 16.97 9.64
CA LYS A 523 -78.51 16.44 8.49
C LYS A 523 -77.02 16.44 8.83
N GLY A 524 -76.37 15.32 8.57
CA GLY A 524 -74.92 15.14 8.54
C GLY A 524 -74.45 14.78 7.14
N SER A 525 -73.13 14.79 6.96
CA SER A 525 -72.49 14.28 5.74
C SER A 525 -71.24 13.50 6.10
N VAL A 526 -70.94 12.46 5.34
CA VAL A 526 -69.64 11.78 5.33
C VAL A 526 -69.24 11.53 3.87
N THR A 527 -68.07 12.00 3.48
CA THR A 527 -67.54 11.75 2.14
C THR A 527 -66.86 10.38 2.12
N VAL A 528 -67.27 9.48 1.23
CA VAL A 528 -66.70 8.14 1.03
C VAL A 528 -66.15 8.00 -0.39
N PHE A 529 -65.36 6.96 -0.65
CA PHE A 529 -64.68 6.76 -1.93
C PHE A 529 -65.01 5.39 -2.54
N ASP A 530 -65.19 5.36 -3.86
CA ASP A 530 -65.49 4.15 -4.63
C ASP A 530 -64.22 3.39 -5.11
N SER A 531 -64.39 2.46 -6.06
CA SER A 531 -63.31 1.66 -6.66
C SER A 531 -62.36 2.43 -7.57
N GLN A 532 -62.72 3.62 -8.03
CA GLN A 532 -61.89 4.50 -8.85
C GLN A 532 -61.40 5.74 -8.10
N GLY A 533 -61.90 5.97 -6.89
CA GLY A 533 -61.58 7.11 -6.05
C GLY A 533 -62.48 8.32 -6.28
N ASN A 534 -63.65 8.13 -6.90
CA ASN A 534 -64.67 9.17 -6.95
C ASN A 534 -65.23 9.42 -5.55
N ALA A 535 -65.50 10.68 -5.23
CA ALA A 535 -66.02 11.08 -3.93
C ALA A 535 -67.55 11.04 -3.91
N HIS A 536 -68.12 10.32 -2.95
CA HIS A 536 -69.55 10.22 -2.69
C HIS A 536 -69.89 10.92 -1.38
N ASP A 537 -70.65 12.01 -1.45
CA ASP A 537 -71.10 12.74 -0.27
C ASP A 537 -72.37 12.09 0.28
N MET A 538 -72.22 11.25 1.31
CA MET A 538 -73.32 10.53 1.94
C MET A 538 -74.01 11.43 2.95
N SER A 539 -75.15 11.99 2.56
CA SER A 539 -76.03 12.71 3.46
C SER A 539 -76.73 11.75 4.41
N VAL A 540 -76.59 12.00 5.72
CA VAL A 540 -77.20 11.20 6.80
C VAL A 540 -78.25 12.06 7.50
N TYR A 541 -79.52 11.64 7.46
CA TYR A 541 -80.64 12.37 8.04
C TYR A 541 -81.13 11.67 9.30
N PHE A 542 -81.25 12.43 10.40
CA PHE A 542 -81.78 11.96 11.67
C PHE A 542 -83.18 12.52 11.87
N VAL A 543 -84.15 11.63 12.04
CA VAL A 543 -85.57 11.94 12.19
C VAL A 543 -86.05 11.37 13.51
N LYS A 544 -86.42 12.22 14.46
CA LYS A 544 -87.01 11.78 15.73
C LYS A 544 -88.41 11.21 15.46
N THR A 545 -88.65 9.98 15.90
CA THR A 545 -89.93 9.27 15.69
C THR A 545 -90.73 9.08 16.98
N GLY A 546 -90.06 9.25 18.13
CA GLY A 546 -90.63 9.19 19.47
C GLY A 546 -89.52 9.40 20.50
N ASP A 547 -89.86 9.39 21.78
CA ASP A 547 -88.86 9.52 22.84
C ASP A 547 -87.81 8.40 22.73
N ASN A 548 -86.54 8.79 22.77
CA ASN A 548 -85.38 7.90 22.65
C ASN A 548 -85.29 7.11 21.32
N ASN A 549 -86.07 7.46 20.30
CA ASN A 549 -86.15 6.72 19.04
C ASN A 549 -85.92 7.62 17.82
N TRP A 550 -84.87 7.33 17.06
CA TRP A 550 -84.48 8.11 15.88
C TRP A 550 -84.34 7.22 14.65
N GLN A 551 -85.04 7.56 13.58
CA GLN A 551 -84.85 6.92 12.28
C GLN A 551 -83.73 7.64 11.53
N VAL A 552 -82.83 6.85 10.93
CA VAL A 552 -81.73 7.32 10.10
C VAL A 552 -82.03 7.01 8.64
N TYR A 553 -81.90 8.01 7.78
CA TYR A 553 -81.93 7.86 6.33
C TYR A 553 -80.57 8.23 5.75
N THR A 554 -80.18 7.58 4.68
CA THR A 554 -78.94 7.88 3.95
C THR A 554 -79.25 8.18 2.50
N GLN A 555 -78.56 9.16 1.93
CA GLN A 555 -78.65 9.51 0.52
C GLN A 555 -77.26 9.82 -0.01
N ASP A 556 -76.89 9.17 -1.11
CA ASP A 556 -75.74 9.59 -1.90
C ASP A 556 -76.11 10.88 -2.64
N SER A 557 -75.48 11.99 -2.24
CA SER A 557 -75.76 13.31 -2.81
C SER A 557 -74.89 13.61 -4.04
N SER A 558 -73.87 12.79 -4.30
CA SER A 558 -73.04 12.89 -5.50
C SER A 558 -73.70 12.21 -6.71
N ASP A 559 -74.56 11.21 -6.47
CA ASP A 559 -75.33 10.55 -7.52
C ASP A 559 -76.59 11.37 -7.86
N PRO A 560 -76.73 11.91 -9.08
CA PRO A 560 -77.92 12.68 -9.48
C PRO A 560 -79.21 11.83 -9.49
N THR A 561 -79.09 10.50 -9.48
CA THR A 561 -80.20 9.55 -9.37
C THR A 561 -80.42 9.03 -7.95
N GLY A 562 -79.57 9.42 -6.99
CA GLY A 562 -79.60 8.96 -5.61
C GLY A 562 -80.86 9.41 -4.85
N THR A 563 -81.61 8.45 -4.33
CA THR A 563 -82.75 8.68 -3.42
C THR A 563 -82.36 8.45 -1.97
N ALA A 564 -83.07 9.11 -1.05
CA ALA A 564 -82.85 8.91 0.38
C ALA A 564 -83.57 7.65 0.87
N GLU A 565 -82.81 6.66 1.32
CA GLU A 565 -83.32 5.36 1.76
C GLU A 565 -83.23 5.22 3.29
N PRO A 566 -84.18 4.53 3.95
CA PRO A 566 -84.07 4.23 5.38
C PRO A 566 -82.91 3.27 5.62
N ALA A 567 -81.96 3.69 6.45
CA ALA A 567 -80.80 2.87 6.80
C ALA A 567 -81.05 2.06 8.07
N MET A 568 -81.32 2.74 9.19
CA MET A 568 -81.46 2.08 10.49
C MET A 568 -82.24 2.92 11.51
N LYS A 569 -82.50 2.32 12.67
CA LYS A 569 -83.13 3.01 13.81
C LYS A 569 -82.20 3.01 15.02
N LEU A 570 -81.92 4.21 15.55
CA LEU A 570 -81.16 4.41 16.77
C LEU A 570 -82.10 4.46 17.98
N VAL A 571 -81.86 3.59 18.95
CA VAL A 571 -82.63 3.49 20.20
C VAL A 571 -81.74 3.74 21.40
N PHE A 572 -82.08 4.75 22.20
CA PHE A 572 -81.35 5.12 23.41
C PHE A 572 -82.08 4.61 24.66
N ASN A 573 -81.33 4.29 25.71
CA ASN A 573 -81.91 4.03 27.02
C ASN A 573 -82.19 5.34 27.78
N ALA A 574 -82.79 5.23 28.98
CA ALA A 574 -83.11 6.40 29.81
C ALA A 574 -81.90 7.23 30.24
N ASN A 575 -80.69 6.66 30.22
CA ASN A 575 -79.44 7.35 30.52
C ASN A 575 -78.80 7.99 29.27
N GLY A 576 -79.47 7.93 28.10
CA GLY A 576 -78.96 8.51 26.86
C GLY A 576 -77.91 7.67 26.13
N VAL A 577 -77.73 6.40 26.50
CA VAL A 577 -76.76 5.50 25.87
C VAL A 577 -77.44 4.69 24.76
N LEU A 578 -76.78 4.55 23.62
CA LEU A 578 -77.27 3.80 22.46
C LEU A 578 -77.34 2.29 22.77
N THR A 579 -78.45 1.64 22.41
CA THR A 579 -78.73 0.22 22.71
C THR A 579 -79.10 -0.63 21.50
N SER A 580 -79.58 -0.01 20.42
CA SER A 580 -79.79 -0.70 19.13
C SER A 580 -78.46 -1.05 18.46
N ASN A 581 -78.48 -1.95 17.47
CA ASN A 581 -77.30 -2.20 16.63
C ASN A 581 -76.85 -0.87 15.99
N PRO A 582 -75.64 -0.36 16.29
CA PRO A 582 -75.20 0.94 15.82
C PRO A 582 -74.66 0.90 14.39
N THR A 583 -74.64 -0.26 13.73
CA THR A 583 -73.94 -0.45 12.46
C THR A 583 -74.84 -1.04 11.37
N GLU A 584 -74.79 -0.47 10.16
CA GLU A 584 -75.52 -0.94 8.96
C GLU A 584 -74.61 -0.86 7.72
N ASN A 585 -74.81 -1.73 6.74
CA ASN A 585 -74.09 -1.65 5.48
C ASN A 585 -74.81 -0.72 4.51
N ILE A 586 -74.09 0.29 4.03
CA ILE A 586 -74.58 1.29 3.08
C ILE A 586 -73.84 1.09 1.76
N THR A 587 -74.57 1.16 0.66
CA THR A 587 -74.02 1.09 -0.71
C THR A 587 -74.24 2.43 -1.40
N THR A 588 -73.20 2.97 -2.04
CA THR A 588 -73.29 4.21 -2.82
C THR A 588 -74.00 3.99 -4.16
N GLY A 589 -74.25 5.07 -4.89
CA GLY A 589 -74.62 5.00 -6.30
C GLY A 589 -73.44 4.55 -7.18
N ALA A 590 -73.75 4.15 -8.42
CA ALA A 590 -72.74 3.90 -9.44
C ALA A 590 -72.53 5.18 -10.26
N ILE A 591 -71.38 5.82 -10.08
CA ILE A 591 -71.03 7.08 -10.76
C ILE A 591 -69.90 6.81 -11.74
N ASN A 592 -69.96 7.44 -12.92
CA ASN A 592 -68.91 7.38 -13.95
C ASN A 592 -68.47 5.96 -14.40
N GLY A 593 -69.29 4.92 -14.15
CA GLY A 593 -69.02 3.53 -14.53
C GLY A 593 -68.14 2.76 -13.54
N ALA A 594 -67.83 3.34 -12.37
CA ALA A 594 -67.15 2.67 -11.28
C ALA A 594 -68.10 1.73 -10.51
N ASP A 595 -67.53 0.67 -9.92
CA ASP A 595 -68.27 -0.18 -8.99
C ASP A 595 -68.59 0.61 -7.70
N PRO A 596 -69.84 0.57 -7.20
CA PRO A 596 -70.23 1.26 -5.96
C PRO A 596 -69.43 0.83 -4.73
N ALA A 597 -69.24 1.76 -3.79
CA ALA A 597 -68.67 1.43 -2.49
C ALA A 597 -69.75 0.82 -1.59
N THR A 598 -69.48 -0.37 -1.05
CA THR A 598 -70.27 -0.95 0.05
C THR A 598 -69.46 -0.87 1.33
N PHE A 599 -69.97 -0.14 2.33
CA PHE A 599 -69.26 0.10 3.58
C PHE A 599 -70.16 -0.02 4.81
N SER A 600 -69.54 -0.38 5.93
CA SER A 600 -70.22 -0.48 7.23
C SER A 600 -70.23 0.89 7.90
N LEU A 601 -71.40 1.53 8.00
CA LEU A 601 -71.60 2.81 8.67
C LEU A 601 -71.96 2.59 10.15
N SER A 602 -71.14 3.09 11.06
CA SER A 602 -71.30 2.92 12.51
C SER A 602 -71.59 4.22 13.25
N PHE A 603 -72.58 4.19 14.14
CA PHE A 603 -72.93 5.26 15.08
C PHE A 603 -72.48 4.96 16.52
N LEU A 604 -71.53 4.03 16.69
CA LEU A 604 -71.00 3.66 18.00
C LEU A 604 -70.53 4.90 18.78
N ASN A 605 -70.76 4.90 20.10
CA ASN A 605 -70.48 6.02 21.02
C ASN A 605 -71.36 7.29 20.82
N SER A 606 -72.38 7.23 19.97
CA SER A 606 -73.39 8.29 19.92
C SER A 606 -74.24 8.28 21.20
N MET A 607 -74.67 9.45 21.64
CA MET A 607 -75.45 9.64 22.86
C MET A 607 -76.63 10.57 22.62
N GLN A 608 -77.63 10.48 23.49
CA GLN A 608 -78.74 11.42 23.55
C GLN A 608 -78.76 12.12 24.92
N GLN A 609 -78.74 13.45 24.95
CA GLN A 609 -78.71 14.23 26.20
C GLN A 609 -79.69 15.40 26.15
N ASN A 610 -80.09 15.90 27.34
CA ASN A 610 -81.09 16.95 27.48
C ASN A 610 -80.52 18.39 27.44
N THR A 611 -79.44 18.60 26.68
CA THR A 611 -78.85 19.95 26.55
C THR A 611 -78.05 20.10 25.27
N GLY A 612 -78.16 21.28 24.66
CA GLY A 612 -77.48 21.63 23.40
C GLY A 612 -78.28 21.30 22.14
N ALA A 613 -77.77 21.75 20.99
CA ALA A 613 -78.29 21.39 19.67
C ALA A 613 -77.68 20.07 19.19
N ASN A 614 -78.36 19.38 18.27
CA ASN A 614 -77.81 18.20 17.61
C ASN A 614 -76.44 18.51 16.99
N ASN A 615 -75.41 17.79 17.41
CA ASN A 615 -74.04 18.05 16.98
C ASN A 615 -73.34 16.75 16.56
N ILE A 616 -72.70 16.80 15.39
CA ILE A 616 -71.84 15.71 14.91
C ILE A 616 -70.45 15.97 15.49
N VAL A 617 -69.99 15.01 16.30
CA VAL A 617 -68.76 15.12 17.08
C VAL A 617 -67.55 14.66 16.26
N ALA A 618 -67.70 13.56 15.53
CA ALA A 618 -66.64 13.00 14.72
C ALA A 618 -67.22 12.27 13.51
N THR A 619 -66.49 12.33 12.39
CA THR A 619 -66.72 11.48 11.23
C THR A 619 -65.38 10.92 10.79
N THR A 620 -65.32 9.61 10.51
CA THR A 620 -64.11 8.96 10.01
C THR A 620 -64.49 7.91 8.98
N GLN A 621 -63.59 7.65 8.04
CA GLN A 621 -63.73 6.59 7.05
C GLN A 621 -62.33 6.15 6.58
N ASN A 622 -62.22 4.97 5.97
CA ASN A 622 -60.93 4.31 5.72
C ASN A 622 -60.48 4.24 4.25
N GLY A 623 -61.26 4.80 3.33
CA GLY A 623 -60.97 4.94 1.91
C GLY A 623 -60.32 6.26 1.54
N TYR A 624 -59.76 6.34 0.33
CA TYR A 624 -59.07 7.54 -0.16
C TYR A 624 -58.96 7.53 -1.68
N LYS A 625 -58.93 8.73 -2.26
CA LYS A 625 -58.61 8.97 -3.68
C LYS A 625 -57.18 8.52 -4.03
N PRO A 626 -56.85 8.26 -5.30
CA PRO A 626 -55.48 7.98 -5.69
C PRO A 626 -54.55 9.18 -5.43
N GLY A 627 -53.25 8.92 -5.31
CA GLY A 627 -52.25 9.95 -5.02
C GLY A 627 -50.93 9.71 -5.74
N ASP A 628 -50.31 10.79 -6.21
CA ASP A 628 -48.97 10.78 -6.79
C ASP A 628 -47.92 10.89 -5.67
N LEU A 629 -46.74 10.29 -5.88
CA LEU A 629 -45.64 10.37 -4.91
C LEU A 629 -45.11 11.81 -4.84
N VAL A 630 -45.16 12.41 -3.65
CA VAL A 630 -44.68 13.78 -3.38
C VAL A 630 -43.28 13.77 -2.80
N SER A 631 -43.03 12.90 -1.82
CA SER A 631 -41.72 12.75 -1.19
C SER A 631 -41.53 11.34 -0.65
N TYR A 632 -40.30 11.01 -0.26
CA TYR A 632 -39.98 9.75 0.40
C TYR A 632 -38.95 10.03 1.51
N GLN A 633 -38.93 9.15 2.50
CA GLN A 633 -37.99 9.22 3.62
C GLN A 633 -37.63 7.83 4.10
N ILE A 634 -36.47 7.73 4.75
CA ILE A 634 -36.02 6.54 5.47
C ILE A 634 -36.19 6.86 6.96
N ASN A 635 -36.95 6.03 7.67
CA ASN A 635 -37.13 6.16 9.12
C ASN A 635 -35.98 5.48 9.88
N ASP A 636 -35.88 5.76 11.17
CA ASP A 636 -34.80 5.26 12.05
C ASP A 636 -34.77 3.72 12.21
N ASP A 637 -35.88 3.05 11.91
CA ASP A 637 -36.02 1.59 11.88
C ASP A 637 -35.68 0.97 10.51
N GLY A 638 -35.21 1.79 9.56
CA GLY A 638 -34.87 1.41 8.20
C GLY A 638 -36.06 1.25 7.26
N THR A 639 -37.28 1.57 7.69
CA THR A 639 -38.44 1.57 6.78
C THR A 639 -38.37 2.72 5.79
N VAL A 640 -38.59 2.42 4.52
CA VAL A 640 -38.68 3.41 3.43
C VAL A 640 -40.15 3.73 3.20
N VAL A 641 -40.52 4.98 3.40
CA VAL A 641 -41.91 5.46 3.33
C VAL A 641 -42.04 6.49 2.22
N GLY A 642 -43.06 6.33 1.36
CA GLY A 642 -43.48 7.34 0.40
C GLY A 642 -44.66 8.15 0.96
N ASN A 643 -44.61 9.47 0.81
CA ASN A 643 -45.70 10.40 1.12
C ASN A 643 -46.37 10.83 -0.19
N TYR A 644 -47.69 10.73 -0.25
CA TYR A 644 -48.47 10.92 -1.48
C TYR A 644 -49.39 12.15 -1.41
N SER A 645 -49.82 12.64 -2.58
CA SER A 645 -50.65 13.86 -2.71
C SER A 645 -52.08 13.72 -2.17
N ASN A 646 -52.50 12.50 -1.81
CA ASN A 646 -53.76 12.18 -1.15
C ASN A 646 -53.63 12.15 0.39
N GLU A 647 -52.55 12.72 0.94
CA GLU A 647 -52.26 12.78 2.38
C GLU A 647 -52.04 11.41 3.03
N GLN A 648 -51.83 10.37 2.22
CA GLN A 648 -51.50 9.02 2.69
C GLN A 648 -49.99 8.78 2.64
N THR A 649 -49.55 7.86 3.48
CA THR A 649 -48.19 7.31 3.47
C THR A 649 -48.23 5.82 3.14
N GLN A 650 -47.21 5.33 2.44
CA GLN A 650 -47.10 3.93 2.06
C GLN A 650 -45.70 3.39 2.31
N LEU A 651 -45.61 2.17 2.86
CA LEU A 651 -44.36 1.44 2.99
C LEU A 651 -43.91 0.93 1.62
N LEU A 652 -42.64 1.16 1.29
CA LEU A 652 -42.01 0.74 0.03
C LEU A 652 -41.00 -0.40 0.24
N GLY A 653 -40.45 -0.53 1.45
CA GLY A 653 -39.53 -1.59 1.84
C GLY A 653 -38.89 -1.29 3.19
N GLN A 654 -38.03 -2.19 3.66
CA GLN A 654 -37.24 -1.98 4.88
C GLN A 654 -35.80 -2.42 4.66
N ILE A 655 -34.83 -1.54 4.91
CA ILE A 655 -33.40 -1.84 4.77
C ILE A 655 -33.01 -2.97 5.72
N VAL A 656 -32.27 -3.95 5.21
CA VAL A 656 -31.70 -5.02 6.03
C VAL A 656 -30.26 -4.65 6.42
N LEU A 657 -29.92 -4.86 7.68
CA LEU A 657 -28.56 -4.74 8.18
C LEU A 657 -27.92 -6.11 8.35
N ALA A 658 -26.60 -6.16 8.18
CA ALA A 658 -25.79 -7.34 8.42
C ALA A 658 -24.85 -7.12 9.61
N ASN A 659 -24.61 -8.16 10.39
CA ASN A 659 -23.61 -8.17 11.45
C ASN A 659 -22.81 -9.48 11.39
N PHE A 660 -21.60 -9.47 11.95
CA PHE A 660 -20.66 -10.59 11.87
C PHE A 660 -20.19 -10.98 13.27
N ALA A 661 -19.79 -12.25 13.42
CA ALA A 661 -19.20 -12.71 14.67
C ALA A 661 -17.80 -12.10 14.88
N ASN A 662 -17.08 -11.85 13.80
CA ASN A 662 -15.74 -11.26 13.82
C ASN A 662 -15.58 -10.23 12.68
N ASN A 663 -15.69 -8.94 13.01
CA ASN A 663 -15.57 -7.86 12.02
C ASN A 663 -14.15 -7.76 11.42
N GLU A 664 -13.11 -8.05 12.21
CA GLU A 664 -11.71 -8.01 11.74
C GLU A 664 -11.39 -9.11 10.70
N GLY A 665 -12.27 -10.11 10.57
CA GLY A 665 -12.16 -11.14 9.54
C GLY A 665 -12.68 -10.70 8.17
N LEU A 666 -13.32 -9.53 8.04
CA LEU A 666 -13.86 -9.06 6.77
C LEU A 666 -12.72 -8.65 5.83
N ALA A 667 -12.84 -9.02 4.55
CA ALA A 667 -11.88 -8.60 3.54
C ALA A 667 -12.31 -7.26 2.95
N SER A 668 -11.38 -6.30 2.89
CA SER A 668 -11.59 -5.04 2.21
C SER A 668 -11.49 -5.25 0.70
N GLU A 669 -12.52 -4.84 -0.04
CA GLU A 669 -12.56 -4.91 -1.51
C GLU A 669 -12.19 -3.56 -2.16
N GLY A 670 -11.71 -2.60 -1.34
CA GLY A 670 -11.53 -1.21 -1.72
C GLY A 670 -12.84 -0.44 -1.65
N ASP A 671 -12.83 0.83 -2.07
CA ASP A 671 -14.06 1.60 -2.29
C ASP A 671 -15.03 1.60 -1.09
N ASN A 672 -14.53 1.60 0.15
CA ASN A 672 -15.30 1.47 1.40
C ASN A 672 -16.36 0.35 1.43
N VAL A 673 -16.04 -0.79 0.81
CA VAL A 673 -16.85 -2.02 0.83
C VAL A 673 -16.04 -3.22 1.33
N TRP A 674 -16.74 -4.15 1.97
CA TRP A 674 -16.18 -5.36 2.55
C TRP A 674 -16.90 -6.61 2.04
N SER A 675 -16.18 -7.72 1.93
CA SER A 675 -16.72 -9.04 1.64
C SER A 675 -16.56 -9.98 2.85
N ALA A 676 -17.51 -10.91 3.01
CA ALA A 676 -17.46 -11.90 4.07
C ALA A 676 -16.44 -12.99 3.75
N THR A 677 -15.66 -13.41 4.75
CA THR A 677 -14.66 -14.47 4.63
C THR A 677 -14.97 -15.63 5.58
N GLN A 678 -14.21 -16.71 5.46
CA GLN A 678 -14.28 -17.82 6.42
C GLN A 678 -13.96 -17.37 7.87
N SER A 679 -13.10 -16.36 8.03
CA SER A 679 -12.68 -15.83 9.34
C SER A 679 -13.68 -14.85 9.95
N SER A 680 -14.51 -14.18 9.14
CA SER A 680 -15.59 -13.31 9.64
C SER A 680 -16.84 -14.11 10.07
N GLY A 681 -17.01 -15.29 9.50
CA GLY A 681 -18.24 -16.07 9.58
C GLY A 681 -19.30 -15.59 8.60
N VAL A 682 -20.47 -16.24 8.64
CA VAL A 682 -21.63 -15.90 7.81
C VAL A 682 -22.27 -14.59 8.28
N ALA A 683 -22.84 -13.82 7.35
CA ALA A 683 -23.58 -12.61 7.68
C ALA A 683 -24.89 -12.94 8.41
N LEU A 684 -25.05 -12.38 9.62
CA LEU A 684 -26.31 -12.42 10.35
C LEU A 684 -27.15 -11.20 9.95
N LEU A 685 -28.30 -11.44 9.35
CA LEU A 685 -29.20 -10.37 8.88
C LEU A 685 -30.24 -10.00 9.93
N GLY A 686 -30.64 -8.73 9.95
CA GLY A 686 -31.71 -8.25 10.81
C GLY A 686 -32.15 -6.83 10.48
N THR A 687 -33.07 -6.30 11.29
CA THR A 687 -33.66 -4.97 11.14
C THR A 687 -33.02 -3.96 12.09
N ALA A 688 -32.93 -2.71 11.65
CA ALA A 688 -32.36 -1.63 12.47
C ALA A 688 -33.17 -1.42 13.77
N GLY A 689 -32.47 -1.05 14.84
CA GLY A 689 -33.06 -0.76 16.15
C GLY A 689 -33.55 -1.97 16.95
N THR A 690 -33.25 -3.20 16.50
CA THR A 690 -33.67 -4.44 17.16
C THR A 690 -32.49 -5.39 17.39
N GLY A 691 -32.48 -6.11 18.52
CA GLY A 691 -31.46 -7.11 18.82
C GLY A 691 -30.05 -6.50 18.93
N ASN A 692 -29.11 -7.02 18.13
CA ASN A 692 -27.70 -6.58 18.09
C ASN A 692 -27.42 -5.59 16.95
N PHE A 693 -28.46 -4.98 16.39
CA PHE A 693 -28.35 -4.01 15.30
C PHE A 693 -28.63 -2.59 15.80
N GLY A 694 -27.78 -1.67 15.37
CA GLY A 694 -27.92 -0.25 15.59
C GLY A 694 -29.18 0.36 15.01
N THR A 695 -29.56 1.54 15.48
CA THR A 695 -30.60 2.38 14.84
C THR A 695 -30.00 3.11 13.64
N LEU A 696 -30.84 3.50 12.70
CA LEU A 696 -30.46 4.39 11.62
C LEU A 696 -30.76 5.84 12.00
N THR A 697 -29.93 6.75 11.52
CA THR A 697 -30.15 8.19 11.62
C THR A 697 -30.28 8.77 10.23
N ASN A 698 -31.46 9.28 9.89
CA ASN A 698 -31.72 9.89 8.58
C ASN A 698 -31.06 11.27 8.43
N GLY A 699 -30.64 11.62 7.22
CA GLY A 699 -30.04 12.91 6.89
C GLY A 699 -28.65 13.10 7.48
N ALA A 700 -27.95 12.00 7.75
CA ALA A 700 -26.65 12.00 8.41
C ALA A 700 -25.71 10.95 7.83
N LEU A 701 -24.40 11.17 7.97
CA LEU A 701 -23.33 10.25 7.57
C LEU A 701 -22.34 10.03 8.71
N GLU A 702 -21.82 8.81 8.79
CA GLU A 702 -20.73 8.45 9.70
C GLU A 702 -19.38 8.95 9.14
N ALA A 703 -18.69 9.83 9.89
CA ALA A 703 -17.36 10.29 9.54
C ALA A 703 -16.30 9.19 9.70
N SER A 704 -15.11 9.42 9.14
CA SER A 704 -13.94 8.58 9.40
C SER A 704 -13.62 8.54 10.90
N ASN A 705 -13.24 7.38 11.43
CA ASN A 705 -12.79 7.26 12.82
C ASN A 705 -11.30 7.61 13.03
N VAL A 706 -10.64 8.17 12.00
CA VAL A 706 -9.24 8.58 12.06
C VAL A 706 -9.09 9.89 12.85
N ASP A 707 -8.28 9.87 13.92
CA ASP A 707 -7.81 11.08 14.61
C ASP A 707 -6.45 11.53 14.03
N LEU A 708 -6.47 12.63 13.29
CA LEU A 708 -5.29 13.20 12.65
C LEU A 708 -4.17 13.53 13.65
N SER A 709 -4.50 13.95 14.87
CA SER A 709 -3.49 14.31 15.87
C SER A 709 -2.70 13.08 16.32
N LYS A 710 -3.40 11.95 16.50
CA LYS A 710 -2.80 10.66 16.85
C LYS A 710 -1.95 10.12 15.71
N GLU A 711 -2.46 10.17 14.48
CA GLU A 711 -1.73 9.68 13.30
C GLU A 711 -0.44 10.49 13.02
N LEU A 712 -0.45 11.81 13.25
CA LEU A 712 0.76 12.64 13.12
C LEU A 712 1.85 12.26 14.13
N VAL A 713 1.49 11.95 15.38
CA VAL A 713 2.45 11.46 16.38
C VAL A 713 2.98 10.09 16.00
N ASN A 714 2.10 9.17 15.56
CA ASN A 714 2.49 7.84 15.09
C ASN A 714 3.46 7.93 13.91
N MET A 715 3.26 8.89 13.01
CA MET A 715 4.16 9.15 11.89
C MET A 715 5.57 9.53 12.40
N ILE A 716 5.68 10.46 13.34
CA ILE A 716 6.98 10.87 13.92
C ILE A 716 7.69 9.67 14.57
N VAL A 717 6.95 8.81 15.27
CA VAL A 717 7.49 7.59 15.88
C VAL A 717 8.00 6.62 14.81
N ALA A 718 7.20 6.34 13.78
CA ALA A 718 7.57 5.43 12.71
C ALA A 718 8.79 5.95 11.91
N GLN A 719 8.87 7.26 11.65
CA GLN A 719 10.04 7.91 11.05
C GLN A 719 11.30 7.71 11.90
N ARG A 720 11.21 7.93 13.22
CA ARG A 720 12.33 7.76 14.14
C ARG A 720 12.80 6.30 14.19
N ASN A 721 11.87 5.35 14.17
CA ASN A 721 12.18 3.92 14.14
C ASN A 721 12.91 3.53 12.85
N TYR A 722 12.45 4.02 11.70
CA TYR A 722 13.13 3.79 10.42
C TYR A 722 14.56 4.35 10.42
N GLN A 723 14.75 5.60 10.88
CA GLN A 723 16.08 6.21 10.98
C GLN A 723 17.01 5.41 11.91
N SER A 724 16.48 4.87 13.01
CA SER A 724 17.24 4.02 13.94
C SER A 724 17.69 2.72 13.26
N ASN A 725 16.78 2.02 12.57
CA ASN A 725 17.08 0.79 11.85
C ASN A 725 18.10 1.00 10.71
N ALA A 726 17.98 2.11 9.97
CA ALA A 726 18.94 2.48 8.94
C ALA A 726 20.35 2.76 9.51
N GLN A 727 20.44 3.32 10.72
CA GLN A 727 21.72 3.56 11.37
C GLN A 727 22.46 2.25 11.70
N THR A 728 21.73 1.21 12.10
CA THR A 728 22.30 -0.12 12.36
C THR A 728 22.99 -0.71 11.12
N ILE A 729 22.36 -0.56 9.94
CA ILE A 729 22.91 -0.99 8.65
C ILE A 729 24.24 -0.27 8.38
N LYS A 730 24.28 1.06 8.57
CA LYS A 730 25.50 1.86 8.35
C LYS A 730 26.64 1.45 9.28
N THR A 731 26.35 1.23 10.56
CA THR A 731 27.37 0.78 11.51
C THR A 731 27.90 -0.61 11.15
N GLN A 732 27.03 -1.49 10.66
CA GLN A 732 27.42 -2.84 10.27
C GLN A 732 28.32 -2.83 9.04
N ASP A 733 27.99 -2.02 8.04
CA ASP A 733 28.79 -1.85 6.83
C ASP A 733 30.20 -1.31 7.14
N GLN A 734 30.30 -0.31 8.03
CA GLN A 734 31.58 0.23 8.49
C GLN A 734 32.49 -0.82 9.13
N ILE A 735 31.92 -1.70 9.96
CA ILE A 735 32.66 -2.78 10.61
C ILE A 735 33.11 -3.81 9.56
N LEU A 736 32.22 -4.19 8.64
CA LEU A 736 32.56 -5.14 7.57
C LEU A 736 33.68 -4.61 6.68
N ASN A 737 33.63 -3.34 6.28
CA ASN A 737 34.69 -2.74 5.47
C ASN A 737 36.03 -2.71 6.22
N THR A 738 36.01 -2.39 7.52
CA THR A 738 37.21 -2.43 8.36
C THR A 738 37.77 -3.86 8.49
N LEU A 739 36.89 -4.86 8.66
CA LEU A 739 37.28 -6.27 8.69
C LEU A 739 37.82 -6.75 7.34
N ALA A 740 37.23 -6.32 6.22
CA ALA A 740 37.68 -6.68 4.88
C ALA A 740 39.10 -6.14 4.59
N VAL A 741 39.36 -4.87 4.91
CA VAL A 741 40.68 -4.24 4.76
C VAL A 741 41.73 -4.93 5.64
N THR A 742 41.41 -5.19 6.91
CA THR A 742 42.34 -5.88 7.83
C THR A 742 42.60 -7.33 7.41
N ALA A 743 41.58 -8.05 6.92
CA ALA A 743 41.72 -9.41 6.39
C ALA A 743 42.56 -9.44 5.10
N SER A 744 42.33 -8.51 4.19
CA SER A 744 43.13 -8.33 2.97
C SER A 744 44.60 -8.05 3.29
N ASN A 745 44.86 -7.16 4.25
CA ASN A 745 46.22 -6.89 4.72
C ASN A 745 46.86 -8.15 5.31
N LEU A 746 46.17 -8.88 6.20
CA LEU A 746 46.70 -10.10 6.81
C LEU A 746 47.00 -11.18 5.77
N ALA A 747 46.11 -11.38 4.81
CA ALA A 747 46.31 -12.35 3.73
C ALA A 747 47.54 -12.02 2.86
N ASN A 748 47.84 -10.73 2.70
CA ASN A 748 48.97 -10.25 1.90
C ASN A 748 50.21 -9.88 2.73
N ALA A 749 50.28 -10.29 4.00
CA ALA A 749 51.42 -9.99 4.88
C ALA A 749 52.73 -10.65 4.42
N SER A 750 52.66 -11.69 3.59
CA SER A 750 53.82 -12.36 3.00
C SER A 750 53.95 -12.15 1.49
N THR A 751 53.14 -11.27 0.89
CA THR A 751 53.18 -10.97 -0.54
C THR A 751 54.28 -9.93 -0.82
N PRO A 752 55.30 -10.25 -1.63
CA PRO A 752 56.34 -9.28 -1.99
C PRO A 752 55.77 -8.04 -2.67
N GLY A 753 56.27 -6.85 -2.32
CA GLY A 753 55.86 -5.57 -2.87
C GLY A 753 54.44 -5.12 -2.49
N PHE A 754 53.75 -5.84 -1.60
CA PHE A 754 52.42 -5.44 -1.16
C PHE A 754 52.48 -4.22 -0.23
N ARG A 755 51.60 -3.26 -0.48
CA ARG A 755 51.39 -2.08 0.35
C ARG A 755 50.09 -2.23 1.14
N ALA A 756 50.19 -2.11 2.47
CA ALA A 756 49.08 -2.21 3.40
C ALA A 756 47.98 -1.19 3.05
N GLN A 757 46.75 -1.65 2.94
CA GLN A 757 45.60 -0.80 2.75
C GLN A 757 45.28 -0.05 4.05
N LEU A 758 45.05 1.25 3.93
CA LEU A 758 44.66 2.14 5.01
C LEU A 758 43.16 2.42 4.89
N ASN A 759 42.40 2.11 5.93
CA ASN A 759 41.01 2.51 6.01
C ASN A 759 40.93 3.95 6.54
N ALA A 760 40.41 4.88 5.74
CA ALA A 760 40.19 6.26 6.15
C ALA A 760 38.69 6.51 6.33
N LEU A 761 38.28 6.82 7.56
CA LEU A 761 36.90 7.12 7.92
C LEU A 761 36.74 8.64 8.02
N ARG A 762 35.89 9.25 7.17
CA ARG A 762 35.63 10.69 7.22
C ARG A 762 34.27 10.99 7.82
N ALA A 763 34.23 11.86 8.83
CA ALA A 763 33.00 12.40 9.37
C ALA A 763 32.45 13.50 8.45
N VAL A 764 31.24 13.31 7.93
CA VAL A 764 30.47 14.26 7.12
C VAL A 764 29.23 14.66 7.93
N PRO A 765 29.04 15.94 8.29
CA PRO A 765 27.86 16.38 9.00
C PRO A 765 26.58 16.10 8.19
N VAL A 766 25.52 15.66 8.87
CA VAL A 766 24.19 15.52 8.27
C VAL A 766 23.55 16.91 8.24
N GLU A 767 23.34 17.44 7.03
CA GLU A 767 22.64 18.70 6.88
C GLU A 767 21.13 18.53 7.09
N GLY A 768 20.55 19.39 7.92
CA GLY A 768 19.12 19.45 8.23
C GLY A 768 18.75 20.82 8.80
N LEU A 769 17.45 21.07 8.98
CA LEU A 769 16.90 22.35 9.48
C LEU A 769 17.26 22.69 10.94
N SER A 770 17.86 21.75 11.67
CA SER A 770 18.34 21.94 13.05
C SER A 770 19.87 22.04 13.10
N LEU A 771 20.41 22.49 14.24
CA LEU A 771 21.86 22.54 14.46
C LEU A 771 22.50 21.19 14.09
N PRO A 772 23.53 21.17 13.22
CA PRO A 772 24.17 19.94 12.74
C PRO A 772 24.97 19.30 13.88
N THR A 773 24.28 18.53 14.71
CA THR A 773 24.85 17.75 15.83
C THR A 773 25.16 16.31 15.42
N ARG A 774 24.76 15.88 14.23
CA ARG A 774 24.95 14.53 13.69
C ARG A 774 26.03 14.54 12.62
N THR A 775 27.03 13.66 12.74
CA THR A 775 28.02 13.38 11.70
C THR A 775 27.89 11.93 11.25
N LEU A 776 27.82 11.70 9.94
CA LEU A 776 27.91 10.39 9.30
C LEU A 776 29.37 10.08 9.04
N VAL A 777 29.78 8.83 9.23
CA VAL A 777 31.12 8.38 8.81
C VAL A 777 30.97 7.74 7.44
N THR A 778 31.59 8.35 6.42
CA THR A 778 31.70 7.80 5.07
C THR A 778 33.06 7.12 4.94
N ALA A 779 33.09 5.92 4.34
CA ALA A 779 34.34 5.28 3.96
C ALA A 779 34.99 6.11 2.84
N SER A 780 36.18 6.63 3.09
CA SER A 780 37.01 7.24 2.06
C SER A 780 37.72 6.15 1.27
N THR A 781 38.07 6.44 0.02
CA THR A 781 38.87 5.54 -0.82
C THR A 781 40.07 5.01 -0.04
N PRO A 782 40.28 3.67 0.03
CA PRO A 782 41.37 3.10 0.79
C PRO A 782 42.70 3.68 0.31
N GLY A 783 43.41 4.35 1.22
CA GLY A 783 44.80 4.73 0.97
C GLY A 783 45.69 3.48 1.00
N ALA A 784 46.95 3.61 0.60
CA ALA A 784 47.95 2.58 0.87
C ALA A 784 49.09 3.19 1.69
N ASP A 785 49.61 2.43 2.64
CA ASP A 785 50.82 2.77 3.35
C ASP A 785 52.01 2.65 2.39
N MET A 786 52.73 3.76 2.16
CA MET A 786 53.83 3.83 1.21
C MET A 786 55.20 3.59 1.85
N THR A 787 55.23 3.27 3.16
CA THR A 787 56.48 2.93 3.84
C THR A 787 57.08 1.66 3.22
N PRO A 788 58.40 1.61 2.97
CA PRO A 788 59.07 0.42 2.43
C PRO A 788 58.88 -0.81 3.31
N GLY A 789 58.74 -1.97 2.68
CA GLY A 789 58.75 -3.26 3.36
C GLY A 789 60.17 -3.69 3.75
N LYS A 790 60.28 -4.78 4.52
CA LYS A 790 61.57 -5.40 4.82
C LYS A 790 62.22 -5.90 3.53
N MET A 791 63.51 -5.64 3.34
CA MET A 791 64.27 -6.16 2.19
C MET A 791 64.75 -7.59 2.49
N ASP A 792 64.35 -8.54 1.64
CA ASP A 792 64.70 -9.96 1.75
C ASP A 792 65.66 -10.36 0.63
N TYR A 793 66.83 -10.90 0.99
CA TYR A 793 67.87 -11.31 0.04
C TYR A 793 67.61 -12.76 -0.40
N THR A 794 67.18 -12.95 -1.66
CA THR A 794 66.72 -14.26 -2.18
C THR A 794 67.78 -15.01 -2.99
N SER A 795 68.90 -14.35 -3.32
CA SER A 795 69.96 -14.88 -4.20
C SER A 795 69.48 -15.26 -5.61
N ARG A 796 68.25 -14.92 -6.01
CA ARG A 796 67.71 -15.13 -7.36
C ARG A 796 68.01 -13.89 -8.23
N PRO A 797 68.77 -14.00 -9.34
CA PRO A 797 69.19 -12.84 -10.13
C PRO A 797 68.05 -11.98 -10.70
N LEU A 798 66.89 -12.60 -10.93
CA LEU A 798 65.68 -11.96 -11.44
C LEU A 798 64.88 -11.20 -10.36
N ASP A 799 65.18 -11.43 -9.09
CA ASP A 799 64.53 -10.68 -8.01
C ASP A 799 65.17 -9.30 -7.88
N VAL A 800 64.34 -8.26 -7.94
CA VAL A 800 64.79 -6.87 -7.84
C VAL A 800 64.04 -6.10 -6.76
N ALA A 801 64.76 -5.24 -6.06
CA ALA A 801 64.17 -4.26 -5.14
C ALA A 801 64.58 -2.85 -5.54
N LEU A 802 63.69 -1.87 -5.31
CA LEU A 802 63.89 -0.47 -5.64
C LEU A 802 64.07 0.38 -4.37
N GLN A 803 64.69 1.55 -4.53
CA GLN A 803 64.77 2.55 -3.47
C GLN A 803 63.42 3.27 -3.26
N GLN A 804 63.34 4.06 -2.19
CA GLN A 804 62.10 4.55 -1.55
C GLN A 804 60.99 5.05 -2.50
N ASP A 805 61.30 5.79 -3.56
CA ASP A 805 60.30 6.36 -4.49
C ASP A 805 60.25 5.71 -5.88
N GLY A 806 61.00 4.62 -6.10
CA GLY A 806 61.11 3.95 -7.39
C GLY A 806 60.06 2.86 -7.61
N TRP A 807 59.47 2.83 -8.81
CA TRP A 807 58.47 1.83 -9.20
C TRP A 807 58.88 1.12 -10.49
N LEU A 808 58.45 -0.14 -10.63
CA LEU A 808 58.55 -0.92 -11.87
C LEU A 808 57.30 -0.69 -12.71
N ALA A 809 57.47 -0.44 -14.00
CA ALA A 809 56.36 -0.39 -14.94
C ALA A 809 55.99 -1.80 -15.43
N VAL A 810 54.70 -2.11 -15.40
CA VAL A 810 54.12 -3.36 -15.92
C VAL A 810 52.91 -3.05 -16.80
N GLN A 811 52.61 -3.94 -17.74
CA GLN A 811 51.44 -3.80 -18.59
C GLN A 811 50.24 -4.47 -17.94
N THR A 812 49.18 -3.71 -17.71
CA THR A 812 47.91 -4.23 -17.19
C THR A 812 47.11 -4.94 -18.29
N ALA A 813 46.08 -5.70 -17.91
CA ALA A 813 45.31 -6.52 -18.85
C ALA A 813 44.56 -5.71 -19.93
N ASP A 814 44.28 -4.43 -19.66
CA ASP A 814 43.70 -3.47 -20.61
C ASP A 814 44.73 -2.86 -21.59
N GLY A 815 45.99 -3.28 -21.49
CA GLY A 815 47.10 -2.79 -22.30
C GLY A 815 47.73 -1.49 -21.81
N SER A 816 47.21 -0.87 -20.74
CA SER A 816 47.77 0.34 -20.15
C SER A 816 48.98 0.07 -19.25
N GLU A 817 49.71 1.13 -18.87
CA GLU A 817 50.89 1.03 -18.01
C GLU A 817 50.48 1.20 -16.54
N GLY A 818 50.78 0.18 -15.74
CA GLY A 818 50.65 0.18 -14.30
C GLY A 818 52.01 0.10 -13.60
N TYR A 819 52.00 0.32 -12.29
CA TYR A 819 53.20 0.41 -11.47
C TYR A 819 53.15 -0.58 -10.31
N THR A 820 54.28 -1.24 -10.03
CA THR A 820 54.39 -2.21 -8.94
C THR A 820 55.70 -2.06 -8.18
N ARG A 821 55.67 -2.46 -6.91
CA ARG A 821 56.84 -2.64 -6.04
C ARG A 821 57.28 -4.09 -5.96
N ASN A 822 56.47 -5.01 -6.48
CA ASN A 822 56.82 -6.42 -6.51
C ASN A 822 57.87 -6.62 -7.60
N GLY A 823 59.11 -6.93 -7.22
CA GLY A 823 60.18 -7.22 -8.17
C GLY A 823 60.49 -8.70 -8.32
N SER A 824 59.55 -9.59 -7.99
CA SER A 824 59.68 -11.02 -8.27
C SER A 824 59.40 -11.29 -9.75
N ILE A 825 60.39 -10.99 -10.58
CA ILE A 825 60.30 -11.16 -12.04
C ILE A 825 60.44 -12.64 -12.38
N GLN A 826 59.54 -13.13 -13.23
CA GLN A 826 59.54 -14.49 -13.76
C GLN A 826 59.59 -14.45 -15.28
N VAL A 827 60.11 -15.51 -15.87
CA VAL A 827 60.05 -15.72 -17.32
C VAL A 827 58.85 -16.62 -17.58
N ASP A 828 57.91 -16.17 -18.40
CA ASP A 828 56.76 -16.98 -18.78
C ASP A 828 57.12 -17.99 -19.91
N PRO A 829 56.24 -18.96 -20.22
CA PRO A 829 56.50 -19.93 -21.29
C PRO A 829 56.66 -19.33 -22.70
N THR A 830 56.28 -18.07 -22.89
CA THR A 830 56.47 -17.33 -24.16
C THR A 830 57.79 -16.57 -24.22
N GLY A 831 58.61 -16.66 -23.16
CA GLY A 831 59.87 -15.96 -23.02
C GLY A 831 59.71 -14.51 -22.58
N GLN A 832 58.53 -14.05 -22.14
CA GLN A 832 58.34 -12.70 -21.63
C GLN A 832 58.64 -12.60 -20.14
N LEU A 833 59.25 -11.48 -19.73
CA LEU A 833 59.39 -11.15 -18.32
C LEU A 833 58.04 -10.69 -17.78
N THR A 834 57.56 -11.35 -16.73
CA THR A 834 56.29 -11.04 -16.08
C THR A 834 56.44 -10.91 -14.57
N ILE A 835 55.61 -10.06 -13.97
CA ILE A 835 55.42 -9.96 -12.52
C ILE A 835 53.95 -10.23 -12.25
N GLN A 836 53.64 -11.28 -11.48
CA GLN A 836 52.25 -11.69 -11.20
C GLN A 836 51.40 -11.89 -12.47
N GLY A 837 52.02 -12.35 -13.57
CA GLY A 837 51.35 -12.55 -14.86
C GLY A 837 51.23 -11.28 -15.73
N HIS A 838 51.67 -10.11 -15.24
CA HIS A 838 51.72 -8.87 -16.01
C HIS A 838 53.07 -8.69 -16.69
N PRO A 839 53.13 -8.44 -18.01
CA PRO A 839 54.39 -8.18 -18.72
C PRO A 839 55.15 -6.99 -18.14
N VAL A 840 56.45 -7.14 -17.93
CA VAL A 840 57.32 -6.07 -17.44
C VAL A 840 57.69 -5.14 -18.59
N ILE A 841 57.46 -3.83 -18.40
CA ILE A 841 57.74 -2.81 -19.41
C ILE A 841 59.19 -2.33 -19.27
N GLY A 842 59.93 -2.38 -20.38
CA GLY A 842 61.23 -1.75 -20.55
C GLY A 842 61.15 -0.42 -21.28
N GLU A 843 62.31 0.21 -21.53
CA GLU A 843 62.38 1.48 -22.28
C GLU A 843 61.84 1.37 -23.73
N ALA A 844 61.79 0.16 -24.31
CA ALA A 844 61.32 -0.12 -25.67
C ALA A 844 60.01 -0.93 -25.74
N GLY A 845 59.28 -1.09 -24.62
CA GLY A 845 58.08 -1.93 -24.51
C GLY A 845 58.29 -3.20 -23.68
N PRO A 846 57.35 -4.17 -23.71
CA PRO A 846 57.47 -5.43 -22.96
C PRO A 846 58.77 -6.18 -23.29
N ILE A 847 59.45 -6.69 -22.26
CA ILE A 847 60.76 -7.33 -22.44
C ILE A 847 60.58 -8.84 -22.63
N ALA A 848 61.10 -9.36 -23.75
CA ALA A 848 61.21 -10.79 -24.03
C ALA A 848 62.67 -11.23 -24.00
N VAL A 849 62.93 -12.38 -23.39
CA VAL A 849 64.25 -13.01 -23.23
C VAL A 849 64.33 -14.29 -24.07
N PRO A 850 65.51 -14.63 -24.63
CA PRO A 850 65.69 -15.88 -25.36
C PRO A 850 65.42 -17.12 -24.50
N GLU A 851 64.82 -18.16 -25.10
CA GLU A 851 64.49 -19.40 -24.40
C GLU A 851 65.77 -20.13 -23.95
N GLY A 852 65.84 -20.46 -22.65
CA GLY A 852 66.96 -21.19 -22.05
C GLY A 852 68.20 -20.35 -21.70
N ALA A 853 68.15 -19.02 -21.80
CA ALA A 853 69.27 -18.16 -21.42
C ALA A 853 69.32 -17.87 -19.89
N GLU A 854 70.52 -17.75 -19.33
CA GLU A 854 70.72 -17.28 -17.96
C GLU A 854 70.63 -15.74 -17.93
N ILE A 855 69.73 -15.19 -17.11
CA ILE A 855 69.39 -13.78 -17.12
C ILE A 855 69.96 -13.10 -15.87
N THR A 856 70.69 -12.00 -16.08
CA THR A 856 71.20 -11.16 -14.99
C THR A 856 70.71 -9.73 -15.16
N ILE A 857 70.37 -9.07 -14.05
CA ILE A 857 69.92 -7.68 -14.00
C ILE A 857 70.98 -6.84 -13.30
N ALA A 858 71.55 -5.87 -14.01
CA ALA A 858 72.52 -4.93 -13.46
C ALA A 858 71.85 -3.85 -12.59
N ALA A 859 72.64 -3.15 -11.77
CA ALA A 859 72.15 -2.14 -10.84
C ALA A 859 71.47 -0.93 -11.52
N ASP A 860 71.76 -0.70 -12.80
CA ASP A 860 71.14 0.35 -13.62
C ASP A 860 69.85 -0.10 -14.34
N GLY A 861 69.39 -1.33 -14.08
CA GLY A 861 68.20 -1.94 -14.67
C GLY A 861 68.46 -2.64 -16.01
N THR A 862 69.71 -2.71 -16.49
CA THR A 862 70.06 -3.39 -17.75
C THR A 862 69.96 -4.90 -17.57
N ILE A 863 69.19 -5.55 -18.43
CA ILE A 863 68.96 -7.00 -18.45
C ILE A 863 69.86 -7.61 -19.51
N SER A 864 70.69 -8.57 -19.11
CA SER A 864 71.57 -9.30 -20.01
C SER A 864 71.24 -10.78 -19.97
N ALA A 865 71.27 -11.43 -21.13
CA ALA A 865 71.06 -12.86 -21.27
C ALA A 865 72.35 -13.55 -21.74
N LEU A 866 72.65 -14.69 -21.15
CA LEU A 866 73.74 -15.57 -21.57
C LEU A 866 73.13 -16.84 -22.16
N ASN A 867 73.31 -17.07 -23.47
CA ASN A 867 72.72 -18.23 -24.13
C ASN A 867 73.54 -19.50 -23.85
N PRO A 868 72.93 -20.70 -23.93
CA PRO A 868 73.65 -21.96 -23.79
C PRO A 868 74.78 -22.09 -24.84
N GLY A 869 76.04 -22.03 -24.38
CA GLY A 869 77.24 -22.16 -25.23
C GLY A 869 78.10 -20.89 -25.36
N ASP A 870 77.63 -19.75 -24.86
CA ASP A 870 78.41 -18.50 -24.84
C ASP A 870 79.51 -18.52 -23.74
N PRO A 871 80.68 -17.91 -23.96
CA PRO A 871 81.68 -17.69 -22.92
C PRO A 871 81.07 -16.92 -21.74
N ALA A 872 81.42 -17.27 -20.50
CA ALA A 872 80.84 -16.70 -19.27
C ALA A 872 80.97 -15.16 -19.10
N ASN A 873 81.73 -14.48 -19.97
CA ASN A 873 81.91 -13.01 -19.98
C ASN A 873 81.15 -12.30 -21.11
N THR A 874 80.33 -13.02 -21.88
CA THR A 874 79.59 -12.46 -23.01
C THR A 874 78.32 -11.79 -22.47
N VAL A 875 78.29 -10.46 -22.50
CA VAL A 875 77.12 -9.67 -22.06
C VAL A 875 76.31 -9.32 -23.30
N ALA A 876 75.22 -10.05 -23.55
CA ALA A 876 74.26 -9.69 -24.59
C ALA A 876 73.08 -8.92 -23.94
N PRO A 877 72.99 -7.59 -24.12
CA PRO A 877 71.89 -6.82 -23.55
C PRO A 877 70.58 -7.17 -24.27
N VAL A 878 69.57 -7.56 -23.50
CA VAL A 878 68.22 -7.88 -23.99
C VAL A 878 67.29 -6.67 -23.91
N GLY A 879 67.46 -5.84 -22.87
CA GLY A 879 66.66 -4.66 -22.65
C GLY A 879 66.99 -3.99 -21.33
N ARG A 880 66.28 -2.91 -21.00
CA ARG A 880 66.44 -2.18 -19.73
C ARG A 880 65.08 -1.95 -19.10
N LEU A 881 64.96 -2.26 -17.80
CA LEU A 881 63.74 -2.04 -17.02
C LEU A 881 63.35 -0.56 -17.02
N LYS A 882 62.06 -0.27 -17.25
CA LYS A 882 61.53 1.09 -17.09
C LYS A 882 61.28 1.36 -15.61
N LEU A 883 62.22 2.07 -14.99
CA LEU A 883 62.13 2.51 -13.60
C LEU A 883 61.55 3.93 -13.56
N VAL A 884 60.49 4.15 -12.80
CA VAL A 884 59.83 5.45 -12.70
C VAL A 884 59.80 5.95 -11.27
N LYS A 885 59.84 7.27 -11.08
CA LYS A 885 59.74 7.89 -9.76
C LYS A 885 58.35 8.45 -9.53
N ALA A 886 57.68 7.98 -8.48
CA ALA A 886 56.36 8.46 -8.10
C ALA A 886 56.20 8.50 -6.58
N THR A 887 55.63 9.59 -6.07
CA THR A 887 55.30 9.78 -4.66
C THR A 887 53.95 9.15 -4.31
N GLY A 888 53.70 8.89 -3.03
CA GLY A 888 52.50 8.21 -2.55
C GLY A 888 51.16 8.86 -2.91
N SER A 889 51.12 10.16 -3.14
CA SER A 889 49.92 10.90 -3.56
C SER A 889 49.70 10.89 -5.07
N GLU A 890 50.73 10.53 -5.85
CA GLU A 890 50.67 10.50 -7.32
C GLU A 890 50.09 9.19 -7.86
N VAL A 891 50.07 8.15 -7.03
CA VAL A 891 49.62 6.81 -7.41
C VAL A 891 48.49 6.33 -6.51
N GLN A 892 47.55 5.63 -7.12
CA GLN A 892 46.41 5.01 -6.47
C GLN A 892 46.39 3.52 -6.79
N ARG A 893 46.10 2.68 -5.78
CA ARG A 893 46.02 1.23 -5.96
C ARG A 893 44.71 0.88 -6.67
N GLY A 894 44.78 0.05 -7.70
CA GLY A 894 43.61 -0.60 -8.30
C GLY A 894 43.19 -1.86 -7.54
N ASP A 895 42.02 -2.39 -7.89
CA ASP A 895 41.49 -3.63 -7.31
C ASP A 895 42.35 -4.86 -7.65
N ASP A 896 43.02 -4.81 -8.80
CA ASP A 896 44.03 -5.79 -9.25
C ASP A 896 45.36 -5.72 -8.47
N GLY A 897 45.52 -4.74 -7.59
CA GLY A 897 46.73 -4.53 -6.79
C GLY A 897 47.87 -3.82 -7.51
N ILE A 898 47.67 -3.41 -8.75
CA ILE A 898 48.60 -2.58 -9.51
C ILE A 898 48.29 -1.11 -9.26
N PHE A 899 49.34 -0.31 -9.10
CA PHE A 899 49.20 1.13 -8.89
C PHE A 899 49.04 1.84 -10.24
N ARG A 900 48.13 2.80 -10.29
CA ARG A 900 47.88 3.67 -11.45
C ARG A 900 48.04 5.11 -11.03
N LEU A 901 48.35 6.00 -11.97
CA LEU A 901 48.38 7.43 -11.66
C LEU A 901 46.98 7.93 -11.27
N SER A 902 46.91 8.79 -10.25
CA SER A 902 45.66 9.47 -9.90
C SER A 902 45.21 10.39 -11.04
N ALA A 903 43.91 10.69 -11.14
CA ALA A 903 43.37 11.55 -12.20
C ALA A 903 44.04 12.94 -12.23
N GLU A 904 44.35 13.50 -11.06
CA GLU A 904 45.06 14.78 -10.93
C GLU A 904 46.51 14.68 -11.42
N THR A 905 47.19 13.57 -11.14
CA THR A 905 48.56 13.35 -11.63
C THR A 905 48.60 13.06 -13.13
N GLN A 906 47.61 12.36 -13.68
CA GLN A 906 47.51 12.15 -15.13
C GLN A 906 47.33 13.47 -15.88
N ALA A 907 46.55 14.42 -15.32
CA ALA A 907 46.36 15.74 -15.91
C ALA A 907 47.65 16.60 -15.91
N THR A 908 48.55 16.38 -14.97
CA THR A 908 49.78 17.19 -14.80
C THR A 908 51.03 16.55 -15.39
N ARG A 909 51.15 15.22 -15.37
CA ARG A 909 52.35 14.48 -15.80
C ARG A 909 52.11 13.60 -17.05
N GLY A 910 50.88 13.57 -17.56
CA GLY A 910 50.46 12.72 -18.68
C GLY A 910 50.04 11.32 -18.24
N PRO A 911 49.60 10.47 -19.18
CA PRO A 911 49.02 9.15 -18.87
C PRO A 911 50.06 8.11 -18.38
N VAL A 912 51.35 8.33 -18.65
CA VAL A 912 52.44 7.43 -18.25
C VAL A 912 53.63 8.21 -17.72
N LEU A 913 54.35 7.64 -16.74
CA LEU A 913 55.55 8.23 -16.19
C LEU A 913 56.75 7.98 -17.10
N GLN A 914 57.66 8.96 -17.15
CA GLN A 914 58.93 8.85 -17.87
C GLN A 914 59.96 8.08 -17.05
N ALA A 915 60.85 7.34 -17.73
CA ALA A 915 61.92 6.60 -17.07
C ALA A 915 62.91 7.56 -16.37
N ASP A 916 63.28 7.24 -15.13
CA ASP A 916 64.25 8.02 -14.36
C ASP A 916 65.61 7.28 -14.34
N PRO A 917 66.65 7.80 -15.01
CA PRO A 917 67.95 7.14 -15.11
C PRO A 917 68.77 7.22 -13.81
N THR A 918 68.32 7.96 -12.79
CA THR A 918 68.99 8.04 -11.48
C THR A 918 68.60 6.91 -10.55
N LEU A 919 67.47 6.24 -10.81
CA LEU A 919 67.05 5.08 -10.04
C LEU A 919 68.01 3.91 -10.25
N ARG A 920 68.23 3.16 -9.18
CA ARG A 920 69.03 1.93 -9.17
C ARG A 920 68.21 0.80 -8.56
N VAL A 921 68.41 -0.40 -9.08
CA VAL A 921 67.82 -1.63 -8.55
C VAL A 921 68.87 -2.44 -7.80
N MET A 922 68.42 -3.15 -6.77
CA MET A 922 69.22 -4.15 -6.07
C MET A 922 68.80 -5.52 -6.59
N SER A 923 69.66 -6.17 -7.38
CA SER A 923 69.42 -7.54 -7.86
C SER A 923 69.69 -8.56 -6.74
N GLY A 924 68.92 -9.66 -6.74
CA GLY A 924 68.96 -10.70 -5.71
C GLY A 924 68.21 -10.35 -4.42
N VAL A 925 67.37 -9.30 -4.46
CA VAL A 925 66.64 -8.77 -3.30
C VAL A 925 65.19 -8.56 -3.68
N LEU A 926 64.25 -8.92 -2.79
CA LEU A 926 62.84 -8.57 -2.89
C LEU A 926 62.44 -7.61 -1.77
N GLU A 927 61.60 -6.63 -2.11
CA GLU A 927 60.89 -5.87 -1.09
C GLU A 927 59.70 -6.72 -0.57
N GLY A 928 59.67 -7.01 0.73
CA GLY A 928 58.55 -7.69 1.39
C GLY A 928 57.33 -6.80 1.56
N SER A 929 56.25 -7.35 2.14
CA SER A 929 55.07 -6.58 2.52
C SER A 929 55.40 -5.61 3.67
N ASN A 930 54.79 -4.43 3.68
CA ASN A 930 54.85 -3.51 4.82
C ASN A 930 53.71 -3.74 5.84
N VAL A 931 52.90 -4.80 5.65
CA VAL A 931 51.86 -5.17 6.62
C VAL A 931 52.49 -5.76 7.88
N ASN A 932 52.08 -5.25 9.04
CA ASN A 932 52.36 -5.87 10.33
C ASN A 932 51.25 -6.86 10.70
N ALA A 933 51.50 -8.16 10.52
CA ALA A 933 50.53 -9.23 10.80
C ALA A 933 50.07 -9.26 12.27
N VAL A 934 50.94 -8.93 13.23
CA VAL A 934 50.61 -8.91 14.67
C VAL A 934 49.65 -7.77 14.99
N ALA A 935 49.90 -6.59 14.42
CA ALA A 935 49.00 -5.44 14.56
C ALA A 935 47.64 -5.73 13.88
N ALA A 936 47.64 -6.30 12.67
CA ALA A 936 46.41 -6.65 11.95
C ALA A 936 45.56 -7.67 12.72
N MET A 937 46.17 -8.70 13.33
CA MET A 937 45.45 -9.66 14.17
C MET A 937 44.89 -9.02 15.45
N SER A 938 45.63 -8.10 16.08
CA SER A 938 45.13 -7.32 17.22
C SER A 938 43.94 -6.43 16.82
N ASP A 939 43.99 -5.79 15.66
CA ASP A 939 42.93 -4.93 15.14
C ASP A 939 41.68 -5.73 14.77
N MET A 940 41.82 -6.96 14.25
CA MET A 940 40.69 -7.88 14.07
C MET A 940 40.03 -8.23 15.40
N ILE A 941 40.81 -8.58 16.43
CA ILE A 941 40.28 -8.92 17.76
C ILE A 941 39.59 -7.71 18.38
N ALA A 942 40.18 -6.52 18.27
CA ALA A 942 39.58 -5.28 18.74
C ALA A 942 38.29 -4.93 18.00
N SER A 943 38.25 -5.13 16.68
CA SER A 943 37.06 -4.91 15.84
C SER A 943 35.95 -5.91 16.15
N ALA A 944 36.27 -7.19 16.34
CA ALA A 944 35.32 -8.22 16.77
C ALA A 944 34.73 -7.92 18.16
N ARG A 945 35.56 -7.46 19.10
CA ARG A 945 35.09 -7.06 20.44
C ARG A 945 34.24 -5.78 20.41
N ARG A 946 34.58 -4.82 19.55
CA ARG A 946 33.76 -3.61 19.32
C ARG A 946 32.40 -3.98 18.72
N PHE A 947 32.37 -4.90 17.76
CA PHE A 947 31.13 -5.43 17.19
C PHE A 947 30.24 -6.07 18.26
N GLU A 948 30.81 -6.92 19.12
CA GLU A 948 30.06 -7.58 20.19
C GLU A 948 29.52 -6.56 21.22
N MET A 949 30.32 -5.57 21.60
CA MET A 949 29.87 -4.48 22.49
C MET A 949 28.79 -3.60 21.84
N GLN A 950 28.92 -3.26 20.56
CA GLN A 950 27.94 -2.44 19.84
C GLN A 950 26.61 -3.17 19.65
N MET A 951 26.65 -4.46 19.32
CA MET A 951 25.44 -5.31 19.27
C MET A 951 24.73 -5.35 20.63
N LYS A 952 25.50 -5.42 21.72
CA LYS A 952 24.95 -5.38 23.09
C LYS A 952 24.35 -4.03 23.48
N VAL A 953 24.91 -2.92 22.98
CA VAL A 953 24.33 -1.58 23.18
C VAL A 953 23.03 -1.42 22.39
N ILE A 954 23.01 -1.87 21.13
CA ILE A 954 21.80 -1.81 20.28
C ILE A 954 20.67 -2.65 20.89
N SER A 955 20.96 -3.88 21.32
CA SER A 955 19.96 -4.72 22.00
C SER A 955 19.46 -4.07 23.30
N SER A 956 20.34 -3.42 24.06
CA SER A 956 19.95 -2.72 25.28
C SER A 956 19.11 -1.46 25.01
N VAL A 957 19.30 -0.80 23.86
CA VAL A 957 18.49 0.34 23.43
C VAL A 957 17.08 -0.12 23.02
N ASP A 958 16.97 -1.23 22.30
CA ASP A 958 15.68 -1.85 21.96
C ASP A 958 14.91 -2.29 23.22
N ASP A 959 15.59 -2.93 24.18
CA ASP A 959 14.99 -3.30 25.47
C ASP A 959 14.48 -2.07 26.25
N ASN A 960 15.23 -0.96 26.22
CA ASN A 960 14.82 0.29 26.86
C ASN A 960 13.67 0.98 26.12
N ALA A 961 13.65 0.95 24.79
CA ALA A 961 12.57 1.49 23.98
C ALA A 961 11.26 0.72 24.22
N GLY A 962 11.33 -0.62 24.32
CA GLY A 962 10.20 -1.46 24.70
C GLY A 962 9.63 -1.08 26.08
N ARG A 963 10.50 -0.85 27.07
CA ARG A 963 10.10 -0.38 28.41
C ARG A 963 9.52 1.03 28.40
N ALA A 964 10.04 1.93 27.58
CA ALA A 964 9.52 3.30 27.45
C ALA A 964 8.13 3.33 26.79
N ASN A 965 7.90 2.50 25.78
CA ASN A 965 6.57 2.36 25.16
C ASN A 965 5.54 1.76 26.12
N GLN A 966 5.93 0.82 26.99
CA GLN A 966 5.04 0.33 28.05
C GLN A 966 4.62 1.45 29.01
N LEU A 967 5.55 2.33 29.39
CA LEU A 967 5.26 3.47 30.27
C LEU A 967 4.37 4.53 29.61
N LEU A 968 4.54 4.77 28.30
CA LEU A 968 3.69 5.68 27.51
C LEU A 968 2.29 5.10 27.23
N SER A 969 2.13 3.77 27.17
CA SER A 969 0.81 3.13 27.04
C SER A 969 -0.01 3.15 28.33
N MET A 970 0.61 3.48 29.46
CA MET A 970 -0.03 3.61 30.77
C MET A 970 -0.41 5.05 31.12
N SER A 971 -0.13 6.03 30.23
CA SER A 971 -0.56 7.44 30.34
C SER A 971 -1.56 7.77 29.25
#